data_AF-A0A932Q1U8-F1
#
_entry.id   AF-A0A932Q1U8-F1
#
_cell.length_a   1.000
_cell.length_b   1.000
_cell.length_c   1.000
_cell.angle_alpha   90.00
_cell.angle_beta   90.00
_cell.angle_gamma   90.00
#
_symmetry.space_group_name_H-M   'P 1'
#
loop_
_entity.id
_entity.type
_entity.pdbx_description
1 polymer ?
#
loop_
_entity_poly.entity_id
_entity_poly.type
_entity_poly.pdbx_seq_one_letter_code
_entity_poly.pdbx_strand_id
1 'polypeptide(L)'
;MPEPNQSAPLLSDSAAQSDALDFDPYTQTLLDIVRDPHTQGPLTIGLFGAWGSGKTSLMNFVHNDLADARKNSGRTFRRAWFDAWKYEKEDALWRALLLRVIDSLRERDAEGKDITKEPLKSDVAKLEQRLYRDVQWEEKGGLTVDWSQLVKGAATGAIKLSFGFLPGLATLTEAVKAAQGEIAKGEDAGKILDAFHRDVIEHHQAQLRSLEQFQKEFGELIQKHIVAHNARLVVFVDDLDRCLPEKAIEVLEAIKLFLDVKGCIFLLGLDQEVITRGIKVKYREFAVDEGDGSEKKIPIDGAAYLEKIIQLPFRLPKIEPRALQPFIKTLAEFPDARCADVFAEGLETNPRKVKRALNVFLFISTLAERRAIPIQAVRLAKVTVIYHSHPVLYESLRLNPALLRDLEAYLREQIAATPRATDRALGAESAEISERATKETATAPIDARLITDSLKRVLTLFLEDDAACFLKADYDELNSYFTLTRGAIAQAPTVATPETVARAALAFPVPTFVRVPAGEFLMGTSDAEIEQLLKMKETQAFAKEWKEKGIFKREQPQHRVTLDEFQIGKYPVTNAEYLAFVKDANQKPPQHWSGGTFAEDLAAHPVVNVSWDDAQAYCEWLTQALRAAKQLRDKEIIRLPTEAEWEKAAAWDDENKTHRFWAWGNEWDAAKCNTDEGKIGTTTPVGKFSPSGDSFYGAADFTGNVWEWCGDWYAENFY
;
A
#
# COMPACT_ATOMS: atom_id res chain seq x y z
N MET A 1 37.89 -22.24 -25.52
CA MET A 1 37.03 -21.52 -24.56
C MET A 1 35.63 -21.52 -25.14
N PRO A 2 34.62 -22.09 -24.48
CA PRO A 2 33.25 -21.96 -24.96
C PRO A 2 32.82 -20.50 -24.80
N GLU A 3 32.13 -19.96 -25.81
CA GLU A 3 31.61 -18.59 -25.80
C GLU A 3 30.60 -18.35 -24.66
N PRO A 4 30.52 -17.12 -24.11
CA PRO A 4 29.53 -16.76 -23.11
C PRO A 4 28.16 -16.65 -23.78
N ASN A 5 27.41 -17.75 -23.81
CA ASN A 5 26.08 -17.77 -24.38
C ASN A 5 25.04 -17.31 -23.33
N GLN A 6 24.26 -16.29 -23.73
CA GLN A 6 22.94 -15.88 -23.25
C GLN A 6 22.80 -15.30 -21.83
N SER A 7 22.42 -14.02 -21.79
CA SER A 7 21.87 -13.31 -20.64
C SER A 7 20.81 -14.16 -19.93
N ALA A 8 20.95 -14.43 -18.63
CA ALA A 8 19.91 -15.07 -17.81
C ALA A 8 18.65 -14.20 -17.84
N PRO A 9 17.58 -14.58 -18.58
CA PRO A 9 16.40 -13.75 -18.66
C PRO A 9 15.61 -13.91 -17.36
N LEU A 10 15.46 -12.81 -16.61
CA LEU A 10 14.55 -12.78 -15.47
C LEU A 10 13.12 -12.98 -15.95
N LEU A 11 12.32 -13.72 -15.18
CA LEU A 11 10.92 -14.00 -15.47
C LEU A 11 10.10 -12.72 -15.36
N SER A 12 9.33 -12.42 -16.40
CA SER A 12 8.43 -11.28 -16.42
C SER A 12 7.25 -11.48 -15.45
N ASP A 13 6.93 -10.41 -14.73
CA ASP A 13 5.73 -10.31 -13.87
C ASP A 13 4.47 -9.94 -14.68
N SER A 14 4.58 -9.85 -16.01
CA SER A 14 3.43 -9.68 -16.89
C SER A 14 2.52 -10.91 -16.89
N ALA A 15 1.27 -10.69 -17.33
CA ALA A 15 0.30 -11.74 -17.55
C ALA A 15 0.87 -12.82 -18.48
N ALA A 16 0.51 -14.08 -18.20
CA ALA A 16 1.00 -15.20 -18.97
C ALA A 16 0.56 -15.12 -20.44
N GLN A 17 1.48 -15.38 -21.36
CA GLN A 17 1.20 -15.45 -22.79
C GLN A 17 0.83 -16.87 -23.25
N SER A 18 1.22 -17.88 -22.47
CA SER A 18 0.88 -19.29 -22.67
C SER A 18 0.19 -19.85 -21.43
N ASP A 19 -0.68 -20.84 -21.64
CA ASP A 19 -1.36 -21.50 -20.55
C ASP A 19 -0.49 -22.60 -19.93
N ALA A 20 0.10 -22.30 -18.78
CA ALA A 20 0.89 -23.24 -17.98
C ALA A 20 0.17 -23.70 -16.70
N LEU A 21 -1.07 -23.23 -16.48
CA LEU A 21 -1.84 -23.46 -15.25
C LEU A 21 -3.25 -23.99 -15.53
N ASP A 22 -3.45 -24.57 -16.72
CA ASP A 22 -4.73 -25.17 -17.14
C ASP A 22 -5.89 -24.15 -17.07
N PHE A 23 -5.63 -22.94 -17.58
CA PHE A 23 -6.64 -21.90 -17.77
C PHE A 23 -7.58 -22.15 -18.97
N ASP A 24 -7.21 -23.04 -19.90
CA ASP A 24 -7.98 -23.30 -21.11
C ASP A 24 -9.44 -23.72 -20.81
N PRO A 25 -9.74 -24.67 -19.91
CA PRO A 25 -11.13 -25.02 -19.59
C PRO A 25 -11.97 -23.83 -19.11
N TYR A 26 -11.39 -22.94 -18.29
CA TYR A 26 -12.09 -21.73 -17.82
C TYR A 26 -12.24 -20.71 -18.94
N THR A 27 -11.22 -20.55 -19.76
CA THR A 27 -11.21 -19.67 -20.94
C THR A 27 -12.30 -20.09 -21.92
N GLN A 28 -12.34 -21.36 -22.31
CA GLN A 28 -13.36 -21.90 -23.22
C GLN A 28 -14.76 -21.75 -22.63
N THR A 29 -14.96 -22.04 -21.34
CA THR A 29 -16.26 -21.87 -20.69
C THR A 29 -16.74 -20.41 -20.71
N LEU A 30 -15.85 -19.46 -20.40
CA LEU A 30 -16.18 -18.03 -20.48
C LEU A 30 -16.45 -17.59 -21.92
N LEU A 31 -15.67 -18.09 -22.88
CA LEU A 31 -15.88 -17.82 -24.30
C LEU A 31 -17.20 -18.38 -24.79
N ASP A 32 -17.61 -19.56 -24.36
CA ASP A 32 -18.90 -20.15 -24.70
C ASP A 32 -20.04 -19.25 -24.22
N ILE A 33 -20.00 -18.81 -22.96
CA ILE A 33 -20.99 -17.85 -22.41
C ILE A 33 -21.00 -16.54 -23.23
N VAL A 34 -19.82 -15.98 -23.52
CA VAL A 34 -19.69 -14.70 -24.24
C VAL A 34 -20.10 -14.82 -25.71
N ARG A 35 -19.89 -15.98 -26.35
CA ARG A 35 -20.20 -16.23 -27.76
C ARG A 35 -21.65 -16.68 -27.96
N ASP A 36 -22.26 -17.36 -27.00
CA ASP A 36 -23.60 -17.95 -27.11
C ASP A 36 -24.66 -16.91 -27.52
N PRO A 37 -25.37 -17.11 -28.65
CA PRO A 37 -26.46 -16.27 -29.12
C PRO A 37 -27.55 -15.94 -28.09
N HIS A 38 -27.83 -16.87 -27.18
CA HIS A 38 -28.88 -16.80 -26.17
C HIS A 38 -28.46 -16.05 -24.90
N THR A 39 -27.16 -15.83 -24.67
CA THR A 39 -26.70 -14.96 -23.58
C THR A 39 -27.21 -13.54 -23.78
N GLN A 40 -28.24 -13.15 -23.04
CA GLN A 40 -28.76 -11.79 -23.10
C GLN A 40 -27.95 -10.90 -22.16
N GLY A 41 -27.34 -9.85 -22.72
CA GLY A 41 -26.75 -8.77 -21.92
C GLY A 41 -27.82 -7.78 -21.44
N PRO A 42 -27.48 -6.87 -20.51
CA PRO A 42 -26.15 -6.69 -19.92
C PRO A 42 -25.78 -7.82 -18.95
N LEU A 43 -24.54 -8.31 -19.04
CA LEU A 43 -24.00 -9.36 -18.17
C LEU A 43 -22.67 -8.92 -17.59
N THR A 44 -22.55 -8.91 -16.27
CA THR A 44 -21.30 -8.63 -15.56
C THR A 44 -20.78 -9.89 -14.89
N ILE A 45 -19.60 -10.31 -15.34
CA ILE A 45 -18.85 -11.46 -14.84
C ILE A 45 -17.72 -10.93 -13.95
N GLY A 46 -17.70 -11.34 -12.69
CA GLY A 46 -16.65 -10.98 -11.74
C GLY A 46 -15.64 -12.11 -11.60
N LEU A 47 -14.38 -11.87 -11.95
CA LEU A 47 -13.28 -12.79 -11.75
C LEU A 47 -12.59 -12.45 -10.42
N PHE A 48 -12.82 -13.29 -9.42
CA PHE A 48 -12.33 -13.09 -8.05
C PHE A 48 -11.08 -13.91 -7.78
N GLY A 49 -10.09 -13.28 -7.15
CA GLY A 49 -8.89 -13.96 -6.72
C GLY A 49 -7.92 -13.02 -6.03
N ALA A 50 -7.06 -13.56 -5.17
CA ALA A 50 -6.02 -12.79 -4.51
C ALA A 50 -5.07 -12.15 -5.53
N TRP A 51 -4.32 -11.14 -5.10
CA TRP A 51 -3.32 -10.51 -5.95
C TRP A 51 -2.29 -11.51 -6.49
N GLY A 52 -2.01 -11.45 -7.79
CA GLY A 52 -1.10 -12.39 -8.47
C GLY A 52 -1.66 -13.79 -8.75
N SER A 53 -2.95 -14.04 -8.51
CA SER A 53 -3.59 -15.35 -8.77
C SER A 53 -3.77 -15.71 -10.25
N GLY A 54 -3.67 -14.74 -11.16
CA GLY A 54 -3.81 -14.97 -12.61
C GLY A 54 -5.05 -14.37 -13.27
N LYS A 55 -5.87 -13.57 -12.55
CA LYS A 55 -7.08 -12.91 -13.07
C LYS A 55 -6.85 -12.23 -14.43
N THR A 56 -5.86 -11.34 -14.51
CA THR A 56 -5.47 -10.63 -15.73
C THR A 56 -5.02 -11.56 -16.85
N SER A 57 -4.39 -12.71 -16.52
CA SER A 57 -3.98 -13.70 -17.54
C SER A 57 -5.19 -14.38 -18.16
N LEU A 58 -6.14 -14.83 -17.33
CA LEU A 58 -7.41 -15.39 -17.81
C LEU A 58 -8.20 -14.37 -18.65
N MET A 59 -8.28 -13.11 -18.21
CA MET A 59 -8.91 -12.04 -18.99
C MET A 59 -8.23 -11.81 -20.34
N ASN A 60 -6.90 -11.84 -20.38
CA ASN A 60 -6.14 -11.70 -21.63
C ASN A 60 -6.37 -12.86 -22.58
N PHE A 61 -6.47 -14.11 -22.09
CA PHE A 61 -6.80 -15.26 -22.94
C PHE A 61 -8.18 -15.10 -23.57
N VAL A 62 -9.20 -14.76 -22.77
CA VAL A 62 -10.55 -14.47 -23.29
C VAL A 62 -10.51 -13.30 -24.29
N HIS A 63 -9.80 -12.22 -23.96
CA HIS A 63 -9.70 -11.04 -24.82
C HIS A 63 -9.05 -11.36 -26.18
N ASN A 64 -7.98 -12.15 -26.20
CA ASN A 64 -7.25 -12.50 -27.41
C ASN A 64 -8.05 -13.48 -28.27
N ASP A 65 -8.66 -14.49 -27.68
CA ASP A 65 -9.49 -15.47 -28.39
C ASP A 65 -10.75 -14.84 -29.01
N LEU A 66 -11.27 -13.76 -28.42
CA LEU A 66 -12.35 -12.98 -29.03
C LEU A 66 -11.90 -12.20 -30.26
N ALA A 67 -10.61 -11.86 -30.40
CA ALA A 67 -10.06 -11.22 -31.60
C ALA A 67 -10.15 -12.16 -32.81
N ASP A 68 -9.83 -13.43 -32.60
CA ASP A 68 -9.74 -14.45 -33.64
C ASP A 68 -11.09 -15.11 -33.96
N ALA A 69 -12.12 -14.86 -33.12
CA ALA A 69 -13.42 -15.52 -33.14
C ALA A 69 -14.27 -15.29 -34.41
N ARG A 70 -13.90 -14.33 -35.28
CA ARG A 70 -14.65 -14.06 -36.53
C ARG A 70 -14.78 -15.31 -37.43
N LYS A 71 -13.86 -16.27 -37.28
CA LYS A 71 -13.83 -17.52 -38.07
C LYS A 71 -14.83 -18.59 -37.63
N ASN A 72 -15.31 -18.59 -36.37
CA ASN A 72 -16.03 -19.75 -35.80
C ASN A 72 -17.46 -19.46 -35.31
N SER A 73 -17.81 -18.22 -34.93
CA SER A 73 -19.10 -17.93 -34.27
C SER A 73 -20.12 -17.16 -35.12
N GLY A 74 -19.74 -16.68 -36.32
CA GLY A 74 -20.61 -15.83 -37.16
C GLY A 74 -20.99 -14.47 -36.54
N ARG A 75 -20.42 -14.14 -35.37
CA ARG A 75 -20.66 -12.93 -34.58
C ARG A 75 -19.33 -12.20 -34.35
N THR A 76 -19.37 -10.87 -34.40
CA THR A 76 -18.18 -10.03 -34.14
C THR A 76 -18.16 -9.50 -32.71
N PHE A 77 -16.96 -9.28 -32.16
CA PHE A 77 -16.79 -8.78 -30.80
C PHE A 77 -15.99 -7.48 -30.82
N ARG A 78 -16.60 -6.40 -30.34
CA ARG A 78 -15.90 -5.16 -29.98
C ARG A 78 -15.35 -5.34 -28.57
N ARG A 79 -14.08 -5.02 -28.37
CA ARG A 79 -13.36 -5.26 -27.12
C ARG A 79 -12.86 -3.92 -26.59
N ALA A 80 -13.18 -3.63 -25.33
CA ALA A 80 -12.65 -2.48 -24.62
C ALA A 80 -11.83 -2.98 -23.43
N TRP A 81 -10.59 -2.51 -23.29
CA TRP A 81 -9.79 -2.77 -22.10
C TRP A 81 -9.63 -1.48 -21.31
N PHE A 82 -10.03 -1.54 -20.04
CA PHE A 82 -9.89 -0.47 -19.06
C PHE A 82 -9.08 -0.98 -17.87
N ASP A 83 -7.91 -0.39 -17.69
CA ASP A 83 -7.03 -0.64 -16.55
C ASP A 83 -7.23 0.52 -15.59
N ALA A 84 -7.96 0.27 -14.51
CA ALA A 84 -8.45 1.31 -13.61
C ALA A 84 -7.30 2.07 -12.94
N TRP A 85 -6.23 1.35 -12.58
CA TRP A 85 -5.09 1.92 -11.89
C TRP A 85 -4.34 2.97 -12.71
N LYS A 86 -4.30 2.85 -14.06
CA LYS A 86 -3.66 3.85 -14.94
C LYS A 86 -4.29 5.24 -14.88
N TYR A 87 -5.56 5.32 -14.45
CA TYR A 87 -6.34 6.55 -14.43
C TYR A 87 -6.66 7.00 -12.99
N GLU A 88 -5.97 6.46 -11.99
CA GLU A 88 -6.23 6.78 -10.57
C GLU A 88 -6.04 8.27 -10.24
N LYS A 89 -5.17 8.97 -10.99
CA LYS A 89 -4.91 10.41 -10.83
C LYS A 89 -5.97 11.30 -11.48
N GLU A 90 -6.89 10.73 -12.25
CA GLU A 90 -7.97 11.50 -12.89
C GLU A 90 -9.03 11.87 -11.85
N ASP A 91 -9.61 13.06 -11.99
CA ASP A 91 -10.63 13.58 -11.06
C ASP A 91 -11.84 12.62 -10.94
N ALA A 92 -12.21 11.97 -12.05
CA ALA A 92 -13.31 11.02 -12.13
C ALA A 92 -12.92 9.76 -12.92
N LEU A 93 -12.60 8.68 -12.19
CA LEU A 93 -12.16 7.41 -12.79
C LEU A 93 -13.23 6.77 -13.69
N TRP A 94 -14.51 6.93 -13.31
CA TRP A 94 -15.64 6.47 -14.12
C TRP A 94 -15.73 7.17 -15.48
N ARG A 95 -15.32 8.44 -15.57
CA ARG A 95 -15.31 9.19 -16.84
C ARG A 95 -14.27 8.61 -17.79
N ALA A 96 -13.10 8.25 -17.27
CA ALA A 96 -12.06 7.58 -18.03
C ALA A 96 -12.56 6.23 -18.59
N LEU A 97 -13.32 5.47 -17.79
CA LEU A 97 -13.98 4.25 -18.25
C LEU A 97 -14.94 4.55 -19.42
N LEU A 98 -15.86 5.50 -19.27
CA LEU A 98 -16.83 5.83 -20.32
C LEU A 98 -16.14 6.26 -21.62
N LEU A 99 -15.16 7.16 -21.52
CA LEU A 99 -14.37 7.60 -22.68
C LEU A 99 -13.65 6.43 -23.35
N ARG A 100 -13.07 5.51 -22.56
CA ARG A 100 -12.39 4.34 -23.10
C ARG A 100 -13.33 3.37 -23.80
N VAL A 101 -14.52 3.17 -23.23
CA VAL A 101 -15.57 2.35 -23.84
C VAL A 101 -16.05 2.98 -25.14
N ILE A 102 -16.29 4.29 -25.17
CA ILE A 102 -16.71 5.01 -26.38
C ILE A 102 -15.62 4.97 -27.46
N ASP A 103 -14.35 5.21 -27.10
CA ASP A 103 -13.21 5.12 -28.01
C ASP A 103 -13.07 3.71 -28.63
N SER A 104 -13.39 2.66 -27.87
CA SER A 104 -13.35 1.27 -28.38
C SER A 104 -14.34 0.99 -29.52
N LEU A 105 -15.39 1.81 -29.64
CA LEU A 105 -16.36 1.73 -30.73
C LEU A 105 -15.80 2.26 -32.05
N ARG A 106 -14.79 3.12 -32.01
CA ARG A 106 -14.13 3.67 -33.20
C ARG A 106 -13.35 2.58 -33.94
N GLU A 107 -13.30 2.72 -35.25
CA GLU A 107 -12.47 1.88 -36.13
C GLU A 107 -11.14 2.57 -36.39
N ARG A 108 -10.02 1.86 -36.22
CA ARG A 108 -8.68 2.40 -36.45
C ARG A 108 -7.95 1.55 -37.49
N ASP A 109 -7.14 2.20 -38.34
CA ASP A 109 -6.23 1.51 -39.26
C ASP A 109 -4.95 1.02 -38.55
N ALA A 110 -4.04 0.40 -39.31
CA ALA A 110 -2.79 -0.15 -38.78
C ALA A 110 -1.88 0.93 -38.17
N GLU A 111 -2.01 2.16 -38.66
CA GLU A 111 -1.32 3.36 -38.20
C GLU A 111 -2.03 4.07 -37.04
N GLY A 112 -3.18 3.53 -36.58
CA GLY A 112 -3.95 4.03 -35.43
C GLY A 112 -4.88 5.21 -35.73
N LYS A 113 -5.02 5.60 -36.99
CA LYS A 113 -5.88 6.70 -37.44
C LYS A 113 -7.35 6.25 -37.44
N ASP A 114 -8.23 7.16 -36.99
CA ASP A 114 -9.67 6.91 -36.96
C ASP A 114 -10.25 6.85 -38.39
N ILE A 115 -10.68 5.66 -38.79
CA ILE A 115 -11.32 5.33 -40.08
C ILE A 115 -12.81 5.01 -39.92
N THR A 116 -13.40 5.33 -38.76
CA THR A 116 -14.81 5.10 -38.47
C THR A 116 -15.70 5.73 -39.53
N LYS A 117 -16.62 4.94 -40.10
CA LYS A 117 -17.57 5.39 -41.12
C LYS A 117 -18.81 6.05 -40.49
N GLU A 118 -19.46 6.91 -41.26
CA GLU A 118 -20.80 7.38 -40.91
C GLU A 118 -21.82 6.23 -40.98
N PRO A 119 -22.85 6.20 -40.11
CA PRO A 119 -23.21 7.21 -39.12
C PRO A 119 -22.55 7.04 -37.73
N LEU A 120 -21.72 6.00 -37.53
CA LEU A 120 -21.13 5.70 -36.23
C LEU A 120 -20.22 6.83 -35.72
N LYS A 121 -19.43 7.43 -36.63
CA LYS A 121 -18.52 8.53 -36.31
C LYS A 121 -19.25 9.72 -35.68
N SER A 122 -20.36 10.16 -36.27
CA SER A 122 -21.14 11.28 -35.75
C SER A 122 -21.91 10.94 -34.47
N ASP A 123 -22.44 9.72 -34.36
CA ASP A 123 -23.13 9.28 -33.14
C ASP A 123 -22.17 9.20 -31.94
N VAL A 124 -20.96 8.67 -32.14
CA VAL A 124 -19.89 8.64 -31.12
C VAL A 124 -19.47 10.05 -30.71
N ALA A 125 -19.22 10.94 -31.67
CA ALA A 125 -18.80 12.32 -31.37
C ALA A 125 -19.86 13.11 -30.57
N LYS A 126 -21.16 12.90 -30.86
CA LYS A 126 -22.25 13.50 -30.08
C LYS A 126 -22.25 13.04 -28.63
N LEU A 127 -22.01 11.75 -28.41
CA LEU A 127 -22.00 11.16 -27.08
C LEU A 127 -20.77 11.65 -26.28
N GLU A 128 -19.59 11.72 -26.90
CA GLU A 128 -18.39 12.31 -26.30
C GLU A 128 -18.60 13.78 -25.94
N GLN A 129 -19.13 14.60 -26.85
CA GLN A 129 -19.34 16.02 -26.60
C GLN A 129 -20.24 16.27 -25.39
N ARG A 130 -21.23 15.41 -25.15
CA ARG A 130 -22.10 15.50 -23.96
C ARG A 130 -21.37 15.18 -22.67
N LEU A 131 -20.54 14.13 -22.67
CA LEU A 131 -19.69 13.84 -21.53
C LEU A 131 -18.78 15.03 -21.17
N TYR A 132 -18.35 15.83 -22.14
CA TYR A 132 -17.58 17.05 -21.84
C TYR A 132 -18.47 18.22 -21.39
N ARG A 133 -19.63 18.42 -22.03
CA ARG A 133 -20.49 19.58 -21.78
C ARG A 133 -21.20 19.51 -20.42
N ASP A 134 -21.71 18.33 -20.07
CA ASP A 134 -22.54 18.17 -18.89
C ASP A 134 -21.67 18.04 -17.61
N VAL A 135 -20.38 17.64 -17.75
CA VAL A 135 -19.40 17.55 -16.65
C VAL A 135 -18.78 18.91 -16.28
N GLN A 136 -18.64 19.86 -17.22
CA GLN A 136 -18.19 21.23 -16.89
C GLN A 136 -19.15 21.99 -15.96
N TRP A 137 -20.42 21.56 -15.86
CA TRP A 137 -21.36 22.10 -14.87
C TRP A 137 -21.12 21.57 -13.45
N GLU A 138 -20.47 20.42 -13.28
CA GLU A 138 -20.27 19.75 -11.98
C GLU A 138 -18.91 20.04 -11.33
N GLU A 139 -17.86 20.41 -12.08
CA GLU A 139 -16.55 20.76 -11.49
C GLU A 139 -16.56 22.06 -10.63
N LYS A 140 -17.68 22.81 -10.60
CA LYS A 140 -17.91 23.94 -9.67
C LYS A 140 -18.78 23.60 -8.46
N GLY A 141 -19.24 22.35 -8.32
CA GLY A 141 -20.20 21.94 -7.30
C GLY A 141 -19.86 20.58 -6.72
N GLY A 142 -18.74 20.49 -6.01
CA GLY A 142 -18.47 19.34 -5.14
C GLY A 142 -19.60 19.19 -4.12
N LEU A 143 -20.26 18.04 -4.14
CA LEU A 143 -21.45 17.77 -3.33
C LEU A 143 -21.02 17.24 -1.95
N THR A 144 -20.98 18.09 -0.93
CA THR A 144 -20.91 17.68 0.47
C THR A 144 -22.32 17.77 1.07
N VAL A 145 -23.01 16.64 1.18
CA VAL A 145 -24.27 16.59 1.95
C VAL A 145 -23.91 16.49 3.42
N ASP A 146 -24.20 17.54 4.20
CA ASP A 146 -24.06 17.53 5.65
C ASP A 146 -25.23 16.74 6.30
N TRP A 147 -25.08 15.42 6.31
CA TRP A 147 -26.06 14.50 6.89
C TRP A 147 -26.20 14.65 8.42
N SER A 148 -25.29 15.36 9.09
CA SER A 148 -25.36 15.60 10.54
C SER A 148 -26.56 16.45 10.94
N GLN A 149 -27.04 17.32 10.05
CA GLN A 149 -28.22 18.14 10.29
C GLN A 149 -29.54 17.38 10.11
N LEU A 150 -29.56 16.38 9.22
CA LEU A 150 -30.74 15.52 9.02
C LEU A 150 -30.99 14.59 10.21
N VAL A 151 -29.93 14.18 10.92
CA VAL A 151 -30.01 13.31 12.11
C VAL A 151 -30.47 14.08 13.36
N LYS A 152 -30.14 15.38 13.49
CA LYS A 152 -30.54 16.18 14.67
C LYS A 152 -32.02 16.58 14.69
N GLY A 153 -32.70 16.55 13.54
CA GLY A 153 -34.10 16.99 13.40
C GLY A 153 -35.19 15.93 13.65
N ALA A 154 -34.84 14.65 13.71
CA ALA A 154 -35.80 13.54 13.82
C ALA A 154 -35.67 12.81 15.16
N ALA A 155 -35.83 13.55 16.26
CA ALA A 155 -36.11 12.92 17.55
C ALA A 155 -37.57 12.43 17.55
N THR A 156 -37.75 11.14 17.86
CA THR A 156 -39.02 10.40 18.04
C THR A 156 -39.76 9.93 16.78
N GLY A 157 -39.59 8.64 16.45
CA GLY A 157 -40.55 7.84 15.69
C GLY A 157 -40.24 7.67 14.20
N ALA A 158 -40.04 6.42 13.79
CA ALA A 158 -40.10 5.93 12.40
C ALA A 158 -39.06 6.46 11.39
N ILE A 159 -37.82 5.99 11.49
CA ILE A 159 -36.98 5.76 10.29
C ILE A 159 -36.45 4.32 10.36
N LYS A 160 -37.33 3.38 10.00
CA LYS A 160 -37.01 1.98 9.69
C LYS A 160 -37.14 1.73 8.18
N LEU A 161 -36.82 2.74 7.37
CA LEU A 161 -37.06 2.77 5.93
C LEU A 161 -35.73 2.79 5.16
N SER A 162 -35.51 1.72 4.40
CA SER A 162 -34.62 1.60 3.21
C SER A 162 -33.10 1.54 3.41
N PHE A 163 -32.59 0.47 4.02
CA PHE A 163 -31.18 0.04 3.87
C PHE A 163 -30.95 -0.76 2.57
N GLY A 164 -31.18 -0.11 1.43
CA GLY A 164 -31.06 -0.70 0.10
C GLY A 164 -30.25 0.17 -0.87
N PHE A 165 -29.15 0.79 -0.41
CA PHE A 165 -28.42 1.78 -1.20
C PHE A 165 -27.47 1.12 -2.23
N LEU A 166 -27.91 1.04 -3.49
CA LEU A 166 -27.09 1.43 -4.65
C LEU A 166 -27.52 2.87 -4.98
N PRO A 167 -26.59 3.82 -5.24
CA PRO A 167 -27.00 5.14 -5.70
C PRO A 167 -27.54 5.00 -7.12
N GLY A 168 -28.85 5.23 -7.30
CA GLY A 168 -29.52 5.11 -8.59
C GLY A 168 -31.03 5.29 -8.47
N LEU A 169 -31.48 6.53 -8.68
CA LEU A 169 -32.81 7.02 -9.08
C LEU A 169 -34.09 6.56 -8.34
N ALA A 170 -34.25 5.29 -7.99
CA ALA A 170 -35.47 4.75 -7.38
C ALA A 170 -35.60 5.09 -5.88
N THR A 171 -34.47 5.24 -5.18
CA THR A 171 -34.46 5.36 -3.70
C THR A 171 -34.85 6.75 -3.19
N LEU A 172 -34.43 7.82 -3.88
CA LEU A 172 -34.82 9.19 -3.52
C LEU A 172 -36.33 9.42 -3.71
N THR A 173 -36.91 8.89 -4.78
CA THR A 173 -38.34 9.05 -5.08
C THR A 173 -39.22 8.23 -4.13
N GLU A 174 -38.79 7.03 -3.73
CA GLU A 174 -39.47 6.23 -2.72
C GLU A 174 -39.31 6.82 -1.30
N ALA A 175 -38.14 7.34 -0.95
CA ALA A 175 -37.92 8.03 0.32
C ALA A 175 -38.79 9.29 0.45
N VAL A 176 -38.94 10.07 -0.63
CA VAL A 176 -39.82 11.25 -0.67
C VAL A 176 -41.29 10.86 -0.55
N LYS A 177 -41.75 9.79 -1.23
CA LYS A 177 -43.12 9.29 -1.09
C LYS A 177 -43.44 8.75 0.30
N ALA A 178 -42.48 8.06 0.93
CA ALA A 178 -42.62 7.55 2.29
C ALA A 178 -42.69 8.71 3.30
N ALA A 179 -41.86 9.73 3.13
CA ALA A 179 -41.92 10.96 3.93
C ALA A 179 -43.28 11.67 3.76
N GLN A 180 -43.80 11.78 2.54
CA GLN A 180 -45.12 12.36 2.26
C GLN A 180 -46.27 11.62 2.97
N GLY A 181 -46.16 10.30 3.19
CA GLY A 181 -47.15 9.50 3.90
C GLY A 181 -47.22 9.76 5.41
N GLU A 182 -46.09 10.09 6.05
CA GLU A 182 -46.02 10.40 7.49
C GLU A 182 -46.32 11.87 7.79
N ILE A 183 -46.09 12.77 6.82
CA ILE A 183 -46.30 14.23 6.91
C ILE A 183 -47.76 14.63 7.12
N ALA A 184 -48.73 13.76 6.81
CA ALA A 184 -50.16 14.02 7.00
C ALA A 184 -50.60 14.16 8.47
N LYS A 185 -49.69 14.06 9.45
CA LYS A 185 -50.01 14.03 10.90
C LYS A 185 -49.47 15.21 11.74
N GLY A 186 -48.86 16.25 11.17
CA GLY A 186 -48.32 17.36 11.97
C GLY A 186 -48.34 18.75 11.30
N GLU A 187 -48.68 19.79 12.08
CA GLU A 187 -48.93 21.16 11.62
C GLU A 187 -47.70 21.99 11.24
N ASP A 188 -46.47 21.54 11.54
CA ASP A 188 -45.23 22.27 11.19
C ASP A 188 -44.41 21.65 10.04
N ALA A 189 -44.91 20.57 9.43
CA ALA A 189 -44.18 19.82 8.40
C ALA A 189 -44.07 20.57 7.05
N GLY A 190 -45.00 21.48 6.74
CA GLY A 190 -45.03 22.21 5.47
C GLY A 190 -43.83 23.13 5.24
N LYS A 191 -43.31 23.77 6.31
CA LYS A 191 -42.15 24.68 6.21
C LYS A 191 -40.82 23.95 6.06
N ILE A 192 -40.69 22.77 6.68
CA ILE A 192 -39.51 21.92 6.59
C ILE A 192 -39.45 21.27 5.19
N LEU A 193 -40.61 20.83 4.67
CA LEU A 193 -40.73 20.28 3.34
C LEU A 193 -40.45 21.32 2.24
N ASP A 194 -40.92 22.56 2.39
CA ASP A 194 -40.69 23.65 1.44
C ASP A 194 -39.24 24.15 1.36
N ALA A 195 -38.45 23.95 2.42
CA ALA A 195 -37.02 24.22 2.45
C ALA A 195 -36.22 23.06 1.84
N PHE A 196 -36.63 21.82 2.13
CA PHE A 196 -36.04 20.62 1.55
C PHE A 196 -36.30 20.47 0.05
N HIS A 197 -37.49 20.87 -0.41
CA HIS A 197 -37.91 20.77 -1.82
C HIS A 197 -37.23 21.78 -2.75
N ARG A 198 -36.78 22.94 -2.25
CA ARG A 198 -36.23 24.00 -3.10
C ARG A 198 -34.76 23.81 -3.45
N ASP A 199 -33.93 23.45 -2.48
CA ASP A 199 -32.48 23.41 -2.69
C ASP A 199 -31.97 22.04 -3.19
N VAL A 200 -32.66 20.94 -2.87
CA VAL A 200 -32.21 19.58 -3.23
C VAL A 200 -32.75 19.13 -4.60
N ILE A 201 -33.95 19.59 -5.00
CA ILE A 201 -34.67 18.98 -6.14
C ILE A 201 -34.27 19.56 -7.50
N GLU A 202 -33.99 20.86 -7.61
CA GLU A 202 -33.69 21.46 -8.93
C GLU A 202 -32.33 21.03 -9.49
N HIS A 203 -31.31 20.88 -8.63
CA HIS A 203 -29.98 20.43 -9.05
C HIS A 203 -29.93 18.92 -9.31
N HIS A 204 -30.53 18.10 -8.43
CA HIS A 204 -30.60 16.65 -8.62
C HIS A 204 -31.43 16.26 -9.85
N GLN A 205 -32.55 16.93 -10.15
CA GLN A 205 -33.36 16.57 -11.32
C GLN A 205 -32.63 16.80 -12.65
N ALA A 206 -31.80 17.84 -12.75
CA ALA A 206 -31.04 18.13 -13.96
C ALA A 206 -29.92 17.08 -14.19
N GLN A 207 -29.17 16.74 -13.14
CA GLN A 207 -28.14 15.69 -13.18
C GLN A 207 -28.77 14.32 -13.50
N LEU A 208 -29.84 13.95 -12.80
CA LEU A 208 -30.55 12.69 -13.01
C LEU A 208 -31.11 12.55 -14.44
N ARG A 209 -31.67 13.62 -15.01
CA ARG A 209 -32.14 13.63 -16.41
C ARG A 209 -30.98 13.53 -17.40
N SER A 210 -29.83 14.14 -17.12
CA SER A 210 -28.63 14.01 -17.95
C SER A 210 -28.10 12.57 -17.97
N LEU A 211 -28.06 11.92 -16.81
CA LEU A 211 -27.67 10.51 -16.64
C LEU A 211 -28.58 9.56 -17.41
N GLU A 212 -29.90 9.66 -17.23
CA GLU A 212 -30.89 8.85 -17.95
C GLU A 212 -30.80 9.06 -19.47
N GLN A 213 -30.58 10.30 -19.90
CA GLN A 213 -30.43 10.64 -21.30
C GLN A 213 -29.15 10.03 -21.90
N PHE A 214 -28.03 10.07 -21.18
CA PHE A 214 -26.79 9.43 -21.62
C PHE A 214 -26.98 7.92 -21.78
N GLN A 215 -27.51 7.24 -20.74
CA GLN A 215 -27.70 5.80 -20.78
C GLN A 215 -28.62 5.39 -21.95
N LYS A 216 -29.69 6.15 -22.18
CA LYS A 216 -30.59 5.94 -23.32
C LYS A 216 -29.87 6.05 -24.66
N GLU A 217 -29.07 7.10 -24.86
CA GLU A 217 -28.37 7.34 -26.13
C GLU A 217 -27.22 6.37 -26.37
N PHE A 218 -26.44 6.06 -25.33
CA PHE A 218 -25.48 4.96 -25.38
C PHE A 218 -26.19 3.65 -25.74
N GLY A 219 -27.36 3.43 -25.15
CA GLY A 219 -28.29 2.35 -25.48
C GLY A 219 -28.63 2.26 -26.97
N GLU A 220 -29.16 3.35 -27.51
CA GLU A 220 -29.53 3.48 -28.92
C GLU A 220 -28.34 3.27 -29.85
N LEU A 221 -27.16 3.81 -29.49
CA LEU A 221 -25.92 3.65 -30.24
C LEU A 221 -25.49 2.17 -30.28
N ILE A 222 -25.45 1.49 -29.14
CA ILE A 222 -25.10 0.06 -29.07
C ILE A 222 -26.12 -0.79 -29.83
N GLN A 223 -27.42 -0.50 -29.73
CA GLN A 223 -28.42 -1.23 -30.50
C GLN A 223 -28.22 -1.06 -32.02
N LYS A 224 -28.02 0.18 -32.46
CA LYS A 224 -27.88 0.54 -33.87
C LYS A 224 -26.60 0.02 -34.51
N HIS A 225 -25.47 0.09 -33.81
CA HIS A 225 -24.14 -0.14 -34.42
C HIS A 225 -23.47 -1.44 -33.98
N ILE A 226 -23.89 -2.04 -32.86
CA ILE A 226 -23.32 -3.29 -32.35
C ILE A 226 -24.34 -4.42 -32.52
N VAL A 227 -25.49 -4.34 -31.86
CA VAL A 227 -26.47 -5.43 -31.86
C VAL A 227 -27.07 -5.68 -33.24
N ALA A 228 -27.46 -4.62 -33.97
CA ALA A 228 -28.01 -4.74 -35.32
C ALA A 228 -27.05 -5.39 -36.34
N HIS A 229 -25.75 -5.33 -36.09
CA HIS A 229 -24.71 -5.94 -36.92
C HIS A 229 -24.27 -7.32 -36.42
N ASN A 230 -25.08 -7.96 -35.57
CA ASN A 230 -24.75 -9.22 -34.89
C ASN A 230 -23.37 -9.15 -34.21
N ALA A 231 -23.10 -8.04 -33.51
CA ALA A 231 -21.91 -7.84 -32.71
C ALA A 231 -22.25 -7.75 -31.22
N ARG A 232 -21.24 -7.91 -30.37
CA ARG A 232 -21.30 -7.63 -28.92
C ARG A 232 -20.14 -6.75 -28.49
N LEU A 233 -20.38 -5.90 -27.51
CA LEU A 233 -19.33 -5.14 -26.83
C LEU A 233 -18.93 -5.90 -25.56
N VAL A 234 -17.65 -6.24 -25.45
CA VAL A 234 -17.06 -6.91 -24.28
C VAL A 234 -16.06 -5.95 -23.64
N VAL A 235 -16.34 -5.54 -22.40
CA VAL A 235 -15.54 -4.58 -21.65
C VAL A 235 -14.79 -5.33 -20.55
N PHE A 236 -13.47 -5.26 -20.60
CA PHE A 236 -12.55 -5.83 -19.63
C PHE A 236 -12.12 -4.70 -18.68
N VAL A 237 -12.39 -4.88 -17.40
CA VAL A 237 -12.01 -3.93 -16.35
C VAL A 237 -11.08 -4.63 -15.37
N ASP A 238 -9.84 -4.15 -15.29
CA ASP A 238 -8.80 -4.77 -14.48
C ASP A 238 -8.17 -3.79 -13.48
N ASP A 239 -7.45 -4.35 -12.51
CA ASP A 239 -6.71 -3.63 -11.46
C ASP A 239 -7.57 -2.64 -10.64
N LEU A 240 -8.89 -2.87 -10.54
CA LEU A 240 -9.80 -2.12 -9.66
C LEU A 240 -9.41 -2.27 -8.19
N ASP A 241 -8.87 -3.42 -7.82
CA ASP A 241 -8.34 -3.73 -6.49
C ASP A 241 -7.05 -2.95 -6.15
N ARG A 242 -6.49 -2.16 -7.08
CA ARG A 242 -5.34 -1.28 -6.83
C ARG A 242 -5.70 0.19 -6.64
N CYS A 243 -6.91 0.58 -6.99
CA CYS A 243 -7.38 1.95 -6.83
C CYS A 243 -7.77 2.23 -5.38
N LEU A 244 -7.79 3.52 -5.01
CA LEU A 244 -8.51 3.99 -3.82
C LEU A 244 -9.94 3.40 -3.75
N PRO A 245 -10.37 2.94 -2.56
CA PRO A 245 -11.70 2.36 -2.35
C PRO A 245 -12.85 3.14 -2.99
N GLU A 246 -12.86 4.45 -2.83
CA GLU A 246 -13.92 5.34 -3.28
C GLU A 246 -14.02 5.30 -4.81
N LYS A 247 -12.86 5.36 -5.49
CA LYS A 247 -12.74 5.32 -6.95
C LYS A 247 -13.09 3.97 -7.54
N ALA A 248 -12.70 2.87 -6.89
CA ALA A 248 -13.10 1.53 -7.32
C ALA A 248 -14.62 1.36 -7.29
N ILE A 249 -15.27 1.88 -6.25
CA ILE A 249 -16.73 1.85 -6.10
C ILE A 249 -17.42 2.74 -7.16
N GLU A 250 -16.89 3.95 -7.42
CA GLU A 250 -17.40 4.82 -8.50
C GLU A 250 -17.42 4.11 -9.86
N VAL A 251 -16.40 3.32 -10.17
CA VAL A 251 -16.35 2.54 -11.43
C VAL A 251 -17.41 1.44 -11.46
N LEU A 252 -17.58 0.70 -10.37
CA LEU A 252 -18.61 -0.34 -10.28
C LEU A 252 -20.03 0.26 -10.42
N GLU A 253 -20.26 1.42 -9.80
CA GLU A 253 -21.51 2.18 -9.94
C GLU A 253 -21.71 2.66 -11.37
N ALA A 254 -20.67 3.17 -12.02
CA ALA A 254 -20.74 3.65 -13.38
C ALA A 254 -21.07 2.54 -14.40
N ILE A 255 -20.52 1.34 -14.22
CA ILE A 255 -20.88 0.18 -15.04
C ILE A 255 -22.39 -0.09 -14.94
N LYS A 256 -22.94 -0.07 -13.71
CA LYS A 256 -24.35 -0.34 -13.48
C LYS A 256 -25.27 0.78 -13.94
N LEU A 257 -24.85 2.05 -13.84
CA LEU A 257 -25.67 3.21 -14.16
C LEU A 257 -25.64 3.56 -15.66
N PHE A 258 -24.47 3.52 -16.29
CA PHE A 258 -24.29 4.03 -17.64
C PHE A 258 -24.22 2.94 -18.70
N LEU A 259 -23.66 1.78 -18.35
CA LEU A 259 -23.24 0.77 -19.33
C LEU A 259 -24.08 -0.51 -19.28
N ASP A 260 -25.08 -0.57 -18.39
CA ASP A 260 -26.06 -1.65 -18.22
C ASP A 260 -27.08 -1.68 -19.37
N VAL A 261 -26.55 -1.93 -20.58
CA VAL A 261 -27.27 -1.88 -21.85
C VAL A 261 -27.20 -3.25 -22.54
N LYS A 262 -28.31 -3.65 -23.18
CA LYS A 262 -28.35 -4.87 -24.00
C LYS A 262 -27.25 -4.86 -25.07
N GLY A 263 -26.48 -5.94 -25.16
CA GLY A 263 -25.37 -6.07 -26.10
C GLY A 263 -23.99 -5.82 -25.48
N CYS A 264 -23.93 -5.40 -24.22
CA CYS A 264 -22.70 -5.27 -23.44
C CYS A 264 -22.48 -6.49 -22.53
N ILE A 265 -21.23 -6.92 -22.39
CA ILE A 265 -20.77 -7.89 -21.40
C ILE A 265 -19.53 -7.31 -20.70
N PHE A 266 -19.47 -7.41 -19.38
CA PHE A 266 -18.36 -6.92 -18.56
C PHE A 266 -17.62 -8.09 -17.94
N LEU A 267 -16.28 -8.08 -18.00
CA LEU A 267 -15.41 -8.99 -17.25
C LEU A 267 -14.57 -8.14 -16.29
N LEU A 268 -14.78 -8.32 -14.99
CA LEU A 268 -14.15 -7.52 -13.95
C LEU A 268 -13.12 -8.35 -13.17
N GLY A 269 -11.86 -7.96 -13.18
CA GLY A 269 -10.83 -8.52 -12.30
C GLY A 269 -10.88 -7.87 -10.92
N LEU A 270 -11.20 -8.63 -9.87
CA LEU A 270 -11.43 -8.10 -8.53
C LEU A 270 -10.75 -8.95 -7.43
N ASP A 271 -10.27 -8.30 -6.39
CA ASP A 271 -10.02 -8.93 -5.09
C ASP A 271 -11.21 -8.64 -4.17
N GLN A 272 -11.93 -9.69 -3.78
CA GLN A 272 -13.16 -9.57 -3.00
C GLN A 272 -12.91 -8.92 -1.62
N GLU A 273 -11.78 -9.23 -0.98
CA GLU A 273 -11.46 -8.71 0.35
C GLU A 273 -11.13 -7.22 0.29
N VAL A 274 -10.37 -6.81 -0.72
CA VAL A 274 -10.01 -5.41 -0.94
C VAL A 274 -11.25 -4.56 -1.19
N ILE A 275 -12.13 -4.99 -2.10
CA ILE A 275 -13.36 -4.25 -2.41
C ILE A 275 -14.32 -4.22 -1.20
N THR A 276 -14.50 -5.34 -0.51
CA THR A 276 -15.36 -5.41 0.69
C THR A 276 -14.85 -4.47 1.79
N ARG A 277 -13.53 -4.41 2.00
CA ARG A 277 -12.92 -3.47 2.95
C ARG A 277 -13.11 -2.03 2.48
N GLY A 278 -12.96 -1.77 1.19
CA GLY A 278 -13.18 -0.46 0.60
C GLY A 278 -14.60 0.07 0.81
N ILE A 279 -15.61 -0.79 0.65
CA ILE A 279 -17.01 -0.47 0.95
C ILE A 279 -17.17 -0.09 2.42
N LYS A 280 -16.56 -0.84 3.35
CA LYS A 280 -16.60 -0.50 4.77
C LYS A 280 -15.99 0.87 5.07
N VAL A 281 -14.91 1.24 4.40
CA VAL A 281 -14.28 2.56 4.58
C VAL A 281 -15.19 3.68 4.05
N LYS A 282 -15.68 3.54 2.80
CA LYS A 282 -16.55 4.54 2.15
C LYS A 282 -17.83 4.79 2.94
N TYR A 283 -18.41 3.76 3.57
CA TYR A 283 -19.66 3.87 4.31
C TYR A 283 -19.49 3.92 5.84
N ARG A 284 -18.27 4.14 6.34
CA ARG A 284 -17.97 4.16 7.79
C ARG A 284 -18.75 5.23 8.55
N GLU A 285 -18.97 6.38 7.94
CA GLU A 285 -19.71 7.52 8.55
C GLU A 285 -21.20 7.21 8.78
N PHE A 286 -21.73 6.18 8.11
CA PHE A 286 -23.11 5.73 8.24
C PHE A 286 -23.26 4.55 9.21
N ALA A 287 -22.22 4.23 9.99
CA ALA A 287 -22.26 3.15 10.97
C ALA A 287 -23.21 3.51 12.13
N VAL A 288 -24.23 2.69 12.32
CA VAL A 288 -25.27 2.91 13.34
C VAL A 288 -24.79 2.30 14.67
N ASP A 289 -25.01 3.03 15.76
CA ASP A 289 -24.76 2.56 17.11
C ASP A 289 -26.01 1.84 17.62
N GLU A 290 -25.95 0.51 17.79
CA GLU A 290 -27.08 -0.30 18.27
C GLU A 290 -27.25 -0.23 19.80
N GLY A 291 -26.40 0.51 20.51
CA GLY A 291 -26.58 0.82 21.93
C GLY A 291 -26.35 -0.34 22.91
N ASP A 292 -25.74 -1.44 22.46
CA ASP A 292 -25.45 -2.63 23.28
C ASP A 292 -23.96 -2.81 23.63
N GLY A 293 -23.10 -1.87 23.24
CA GLY A 293 -21.64 -1.95 23.43
C GLY A 293 -20.89 -2.76 22.37
N SER A 294 -21.56 -3.21 21.29
CA SER A 294 -20.91 -3.79 20.11
C SER A 294 -20.33 -2.73 19.16
N GLU A 295 -19.39 -3.13 18.30
CA GLU A 295 -18.81 -2.25 17.27
C GLU A 295 -19.92 -1.66 16.38
N LYS A 296 -19.84 -0.35 16.09
CA LYS A 296 -20.77 0.35 15.18
C LYS A 296 -20.93 -0.44 13.88
N LYS A 297 -22.15 -0.89 13.60
CA LYS A 297 -22.42 -1.78 12.48
C LYS A 297 -22.68 -0.96 11.22
N ILE A 298 -21.87 -1.19 10.19
CA ILE A 298 -22.11 -0.60 8.87
C ILE A 298 -23.28 -1.37 8.25
N PRO A 299 -24.34 -0.67 7.82
CA PRO A 299 -25.57 -1.33 7.36
C PRO A 299 -25.47 -1.92 5.95
N ILE A 300 -24.32 -1.80 5.28
CA ILE A 300 -24.06 -2.35 3.95
C ILE A 300 -23.00 -3.45 4.07
N ASP A 301 -23.42 -4.68 3.80
CA ASP A 301 -22.51 -5.79 3.59
C ASP A 301 -21.88 -5.71 2.19
N GLY A 302 -20.54 -5.71 2.12
CA GLY A 302 -19.81 -5.60 0.85
C GLY A 302 -20.05 -6.79 -0.08
N ALA A 303 -20.36 -7.97 0.45
CA ALA A 303 -20.76 -9.11 -0.37
C ALA A 303 -22.11 -8.86 -1.05
N ALA A 304 -23.12 -8.43 -0.28
CA ALA A 304 -24.45 -8.07 -0.80
C ALA A 304 -24.41 -6.90 -1.78
N TYR A 305 -23.46 -5.98 -1.63
CA TYR A 305 -23.22 -4.91 -2.60
C TYR A 305 -22.73 -5.48 -3.95
N LEU A 306 -21.71 -6.35 -3.92
CA LEU A 306 -21.15 -6.96 -5.13
C LEU A 306 -22.17 -7.84 -5.87
N GLU A 307 -23.03 -8.56 -5.16
CA GLU A 307 -24.11 -9.38 -5.75
C GLU A 307 -25.07 -8.57 -6.63
N LYS A 308 -25.31 -7.29 -6.32
CA LYS A 308 -26.20 -6.44 -7.13
C LYS A 308 -25.56 -5.99 -8.45
N ILE A 309 -24.23 -5.98 -8.51
CA ILE A 309 -23.46 -5.48 -9.67
C ILE A 309 -23.00 -6.65 -10.54
N ILE A 310 -22.55 -7.73 -9.91
CA ILE A 310 -21.96 -8.91 -10.56
C ILE A 310 -22.99 -10.02 -10.60
N GLN A 311 -23.46 -10.36 -11.81
CA GLN A 311 -24.44 -11.42 -12.00
C GLN A 311 -23.78 -12.81 -12.02
N LEU A 312 -22.54 -12.91 -12.50
CA LEU A 312 -21.79 -14.16 -12.52
C LEU A 312 -20.47 -14.03 -11.75
N PRO A 313 -20.44 -14.40 -10.46
CA PRO A 313 -19.20 -14.44 -9.70
C PRO A 313 -18.42 -15.74 -9.98
N PHE A 314 -17.22 -15.63 -10.55
CA PHE A 314 -16.30 -16.74 -10.74
C PHE A 314 -15.04 -16.52 -9.89
N ARG A 315 -14.79 -17.41 -8.93
CA ARG A 315 -13.58 -17.38 -8.11
C ARG A 315 -12.51 -18.27 -8.72
N LEU A 316 -11.36 -17.70 -9.06
CA LEU A 316 -10.22 -18.47 -9.57
C LEU A 316 -9.80 -19.50 -8.51
N PRO A 317 -9.71 -20.79 -8.88
CA PRO A 317 -9.23 -21.81 -7.97
C PRO A 317 -7.75 -21.59 -7.64
N LYS A 318 -7.35 -22.03 -6.45
CA LYS A 318 -5.92 -22.08 -6.09
C LYS A 318 -5.23 -23.16 -6.93
N ILE A 319 -3.96 -22.96 -7.22
CA ILE A 319 -3.15 -23.99 -7.89
C ILE A 319 -3.08 -25.22 -6.97
N GLU A 320 -3.39 -26.39 -7.50
CA GLU A 320 -3.19 -27.63 -6.75
C GLU A 320 -1.69 -27.85 -6.49
N PRO A 321 -1.28 -28.31 -5.28
CA PRO A 321 0.13 -28.54 -4.97
C PRO A 321 0.84 -29.44 -5.99
N ARG A 322 0.13 -30.41 -6.57
CA ARG A 322 0.66 -31.33 -7.59
C ARG A 322 0.94 -30.66 -8.94
N ALA A 323 0.23 -29.59 -9.27
CA ALA A 323 0.43 -28.82 -10.51
C ALA A 323 1.57 -27.80 -10.39
N LEU A 324 1.99 -27.48 -9.15
CA LEU A 324 3.00 -26.46 -8.89
C LEU A 324 4.39 -26.83 -9.41
N GLN A 325 4.82 -28.10 -9.24
CA GLN A 325 6.12 -28.56 -9.73
C GLN A 325 6.21 -28.57 -11.27
N PRO A 326 5.24 -29.14 -12.03
CA PRO A 326 5.19 -28.97 -13.47
C PRO A 326 5.24 -27.50 -13.91
N PHE A 327 4.45 -26.64 -13.28
CA PHE A 327 4.45 -25.20 -13.56
C PHE A 327 5.84 -24.57 -13.36
N ILE A 328 6.51 -24.83 -12.23
CA ILE A 328 7.86 -24.33 -11.95
C ILE A 328 8.87 -24.77 -13.02
N LYS A 329 8.77 -26.02 -13.49
CA LYS A 329 9.63 -26.55 -14.57
C LYS A 329 9.39 -25.87 -15.91
N THR A 330 8.20 -25.33 -16.17
CA THR A 330 7.95 -24.52 -17.38
C THR A 330 8.55 -23.12 -17.30
N LEU A 331 8.81 -22.61 -16.09
CA LEU A 331 9.29 -21.24 -15.89
C LEU A 331 10.81 -21.10 -16.02
N ALA A 332 11.58 -22.08 -15.57
CA ALA A 332 13.04 -21.97 -15.54
C ALA A 332 13.73 -23.32 -15.74
N GLU A 333 14.92 -23.26 -16.34
CA GLU A 333 15.87 -24.37 -16.33
C GLU A 333 16.69 -24.32 -15.03
N PHE A 334 16.83 -25.47 -14.37
CA PHE A 334 17.55 -25.58 -13.11
C PHE A 334 18.86 -26.34 -13.30
N PRO A 335 19.96 -25.91 -12.66
CA PRO A 335 21.20 -26.70 -12.62
C PRO A 335 21.01 -28.09 -11.98
N ASP A 336 20.07 -28.20 -11.05
CA ASP A 336 19.62 -29.45 -10.44
C ASP A 336 18.08 -29.51 -10.46
N ALA A 337 17.52 -30.58 -11.05
CA ALA A 337 16.07 -30.75 -11.19
C ALA A 337 15.33 -30.79 -9.83
N ARG A 338 16.01 -31.18 -8.75
CA ARG A 338 15.46 -31.21 -7.39
C ARG A 338 15.11 -29.84 -6.85
N CYS A 339 15.68 -28.75 -7.40
CA CYS A 339 15.29 -27.40 -7.03
C CYS A 339 13.80 -27.14 -7.24
N ALA A 340 13.22 -27.70 -8.32
CA ALA A 340 11.79 -27.58 -8.57
C ALA A 340 10.94 -28.22 -7.46
N ASP A 341 11.40 -29.32 -6.87
CA ASP A 341 10.73 -30.00 -5.75
C ASP A 341 10.78 -29.14 -4.49
N VAL A 342 11.93 -28.54 -4.21
CA VAL A 342 12.11 -27.63 -3.07
C VAL A 342 11.17 -26.43 -3.17
N PHE A 343 11.08 -25.80 -4.35
CA PHE A 343 10.17 -24.68 -4.58
C PHE A 343 8.69 -25.10 -4.50
N ALA A 344 8.32 -26.27 -5.03
CA ALA A 344 6.95 -26.75 -5.00
C ALA A 344 6.47 -27.08 -3.57
N GLU A 345 7.33 -27.62 -2.71
CA GLU A 345 6.98 -27.96 -1.32
C GLU A 345 6.94 -26.74 -0.39
N GLY A 346 7.76 -25.72 -0.70
CA GLY A 346 8.05 -24.60 0.18
C GLY A 346 7.40 -23.27 -0.16
N LEU A 347 6.97 -23.07 -1.40
CA LEU A 347 6.30 -21.83 -1.83
C LEU A 347 4.79 -21.95 -1.73
N GLU A 348 4.14 -20.80 -1.55
CA GLU A 348 2.69 -20.70 -1.66
C GLU A 348 2.21 -20.94 -3.10
N THR A 349 0.98 -21.43 -3.24
CA THR A 349 0.30 -21.69 -4.53
C THR A 349 -0.17 -20.39 -5.20
N ASN A 350 0.74 -19.45 -5.41
CA ASN A 350 0.51 -18.17 -6.08
C ASN A 350 1.56 -17.97 -7.20
N PRO A 351 1.14 -17.87 -8.48
CA PRO A 351 2.07 -17.80 -9.62
C PRO A 351 3.11 -16.69 -9.51
N ARG A 352 2.69 -15.51 -9.02
CA ARG A 352 3.57 -14.34 -8.88
C ARG A 352 4.62 -14.55 -7.80
N LYS A 353 4.23 -15.08 -6.64
CA LYS A 353 5.16 -15.43 -5.56
C LYS A 353 6.21 -16.43 -6.05
N VAL A 354 5.78 -17.44 -6.82
CA VAL A 354 6.66 -18.42 -7.46
C VAL A 354 7.67 -17.74 -8.38
N LYS A 355 7.21 -16.95 -9.36
CA LYS A 355 8.10 -16.21 -10.27
C LYS A 355 9.09 -15.31 -9.51
N ARG A 356 8.64 -14.62 -8.46
CA ARG A 356 9.52 -13.76 -7.63
C ARG A 356 10.61 -14.56 -6.93
N ALA A 357 10.27 -15.70 -6.31
CA ALA A 357 11.25 -16.57 -5.67
C ALA A 357 12.25 -17.15 -6.69
N LEU A 358 11.77 -17.59 -7.87
CA LEU A 358 12.64 -18.08 -8.94
C LEU A 358 13.56 -16.99 -9.49
N ASN A 359 13.08 -15.75 -9.63
CA ASN A 359 13.94 -14.63 -10.05
C ASN A 359 15.06 -14.36 -9.06
N VAL A 360 14.79 -14.44 -7.75
CA VAL A 360 15.83 -14.31 -6.71
C VAL A 360 16.83 -15.46 -6.83
N PHE A 361 16.35 -16.69 -6.98
CA PHE A 361 17.20 -17.87 -7.16
C PHE A 361 18.12 -17.75 -8.40
N LEU A 362 17.55 -17.44 -9.56
CA LEU A 362 18.30 -17.29 -10.82
C LEU A 362 19.32 -16.16 -10.75
N PHE A 363 18.94 -15.04 -10.13
CA PHE A 363 19.86 -13.91 -9.91
C PHE A 363 21.03 -14.31 -9.02
N ILE A 364 20.77 -14.95 -7.88
CA ILE A 364 21.82 -15.38 -6.94
C ILE A 364 22.70 -16.46 -7.57
N SER A 365 22.13 -17.44 -8.28
CA SER A 365 22.89 -18.48 -8.98
C SER A 365 23.84 -17.86 -10.01
N THR A 366 23.33 -16.94 -10.84
CA THR A 366 24.14 -16.22 -11.84
C THR A 366 25.24 -15.39 -11.18
N LEU A 367 24.94 -14.75 -10.05
CA LEU A 367 25.91 -13.95 -9.31
C LEU A 367 27.02 -14.81 -8.70
N ALA A 368 26.67 -15.97 -8.16
CA ALA A 368 27.60 -16.92 -7.59
C ALA A 368 28.55 -17.48 -8.66
N GLU A 369 28.01 -17.86 -9.83
CA GLU A 369 28.80 -18.28 -10.98
C GLU A 369 29.79 -17.20 -11.44
N ARG A 370 29.31 -15.95 -11.59
CA ARG A 370 30.16 -14.81 -12.00
C ARG A 370 31.27 -14.50 -11.00
N ARG A 371 31.06 -14.80 -9.72
CA ARG A 371 32.05 -14.60 -8.65
C ARG A 371 32.86 -15.85 -8.34
N ALA A 372 32.63 -16.96 -9.04
CA ALA A 372 33.21 -18.26 -8.75
C ALA A 372 33.04 -18.68 -7.28
N ILE A 373 31.90 -18.34 -6.66
CA ILE A 373 31.55 -18.77 -5.31
C ILE A 373 30.94 -20.17 -5.42
N PRO A 374 31.50 -21.21 -4.75
CA PRO A 374 30.96 -22.55 -4.80
C PRO A 374 29.64 -22.61 -4.02
N ILE A 375 28.51 -22.72 -4.73
CA ILE A 375 27.17 -22.80 -4.14
C ILE A 375 26.46 -24.04 -4.68
N GLN A 376 25.84 -24.83 -3.78
CA GLN A 376 25.01 -25.96 -4.16
C GLN A 376 23.60 -25.47 -4.52
N ALA A 377 23.13 -25.80 -5.72
CA ALA A 377 21.85 -25.31 -6.25
C ALA A 377 20.65 -25.68 -5.36
N VAL A 378 20.60 -26.91 -4.84
CA VAL A 378 19.48 -27.38 -3.99
C VAL A 378 19.46 -26.65 -2.64
N ARG A 379 20.63 -26.44 -2.02
CA ARG A 379 20.77 -25.64 -0.79
C ARG A 379 20.36 -24.19 -1.01
N LEU A 380 20.78 -23.60 -2.13
CA LEU A 380 20.37 -22.24 -2.52
C LEU A 380 18.85 -22.15 -2.73
N ALA A 381 18.22 -23.17 -3.32
CA ALA A 381 16.77 -23.23 -3.45
C ALA A 381 16.08 -23.26 -2.08
N LYS A 382 16.58 -24.07 -1.12
CA LYS A 382 16.06 -24.08 0.27
C LYS A 382 16.19 -22.71 0.93
N VAL A 383 17.36 -22.07 0.85
CA VAL A 383 17.60 -20.73 1.39
C VAL A 383 16.69 -19.69 0.73
N THR A 384 16.47 -19.78 -0.58
CA THR A 384 15.58 -18.87 -1.32
C THR A 384 14.12 -19.04 -0.91
N VAL A 385 13.67 -20.28 -0.69
CA VAL A 385 12.34 -20.55 -0.13
C VAL A 385 12.21 -19.98 1.27
N ILE A 386 13.23 -20.13 2.12
CA ILE A 386 13.23 -19.55 3.47
C ILE A 386 13.18 -18.02 3.41
N TYR A 387 13.97 -17.40 2.53
CA TYR A 387 13.91 -15.96 2.27
C TYR A 387 12.50 -15.48 1.91
N HIS A 388 11.78 -16.23 1.07
CA HIS A 388 10.47 -15.84 0.58
C HIS A 388 9.32 -16.14 1.56
N SER A 389 9.28 -17.37 2.08
CA SER A 389 8.17 -17.90 2.89
C SER A 389 8.38 -17.69 4.41
N HIS A 390 9.62 -17.46 4.85
CA HIS A 390 9.99 -17.38 6.27
C HIS A 390 10.97 -16.21 6.54
N PRO A 391 10.63 -14.95 6.24
CA PRO A 391 11.54 -13.80 6.30
C PRO A 391 12.13 -13.55 7.70
N VAL A 392 11.34 -13.77 8.76
CA VAL A 392 11.81 -13.64 10.16
C VAL A 392 12.90 -14.66 10.48
N LEU A 393 12.72 -15.91 10.01
CA LEU A 393 13.74 -16.94 10.14
C LEU A 393 14.97 -16.60 9.30
N TYR A 394 14.77 -16.13 8.06
CA TYR A 394 15.88 -15.75 7.19
C TYR A 394 16.80 -14.70 7.81
N GLU A 395 16.27 -13.67 8.48
CA GLU A 395 17.11 -12.70 9.19
C GLU A 395 17.92 -13.34 10.33
N SER A 396 17.32 -14.28 11.04
CA SER A 396 18.02 -15.04 12.09
C SER A 396 19.16 -15.88 11.49
N LEU A 397 18.92 -16.53 10.35
CA LEU A 397 19.94 -17.31 9.63
C LEU A 397 21.04 -16.43 9.04
N ARG A 398 20.73 -15.21 8.59
CA ARG A 398 21.72 -14.25 8.08
C ARG A 398 22.69 -13.82 9.18
N LEU A 399 22.21 -13.66 10.40
CA LEU A 399 23.03 -13.32 11.57
C LEU A 399 23.79 -14.54 12.12
N ASN A 400 23.18 -15.72 12.06
CA ASN A 400 23.78 -16.97 12.50
C ASN A 400 23.55 -18.11 11.48
N PRO A 401 24.41 -18.23 10.45
CA PRO A 401 24.26 -19.25 9.42
C PRO A 401 24.30 -20.70 9.93
N ALA A 402 25.00 -20.96 11.05
CA ALA A 402 25.09 -22.28 11.66
C ALA A 402 23.72 -22.84 12.09
N LEU A 403 22.74 -21.96 12.33
CA LEU A 403 21.38 -22.33 12.71
C LEU A 403 20.67 -23.20 11.65
N LEU A 404 21.04 -23.08 10.36
CA LEU A 404 20.51 -23.96 9.31
C LEU A 404 20.83 -25.43 9.58
N ARG A 405 22.09 -25.70 9.96
CA ARG A 405 22.57 -27.03 10.29
C ARG A 405 21.88 -27.57 11.54
N ASP A 406 21.77 -26.74 12.57
CA ASP A 406 21.18 -27.12 13.85
C ASP A 406 19.67 -27.41 13.70
N LEU A 407 18.97 -26.65 12.83
CA LEU A 407 17.57 -26.91 12.48
C LEU A 407 17.37 -28.22 11.74
N GLU A 408 18.20 -28.54 10.75
CA GLU A 408 18.10 -29.83 10.06
C GLU A 408 18.43 -31.00 10.98
N ALA A 409 19.41 -30.85 11.88
CA ALA A 409 19.75 -31.88 12.86
C ALA A 409 18.56 -32.15 13.80
N TYR A 410 17.96 -31.08 14.34
CA TYR A 410 16.76 -31.17 15.18
C TYR A 410 15.59 -31.86 14.45
N LEU A 411 15.31 -31.50 13.20
CA LEU A 411 14.23 -32.10 12.43
C LEU A 411 14.50 -33.57 12.09
N ARG A 412 15.76 -33.93 11.81
CA ARG A 412 16.17 -35.32 11.58
C ARG A 412 15.91 -36.19 12.81
N GLU A 413 16.25 -35.70 13.99
CA GLU A 413 15.97 -36.40 15.26
C GLU A 413 14.47 -36.57 15.49
N GLN A 414 13.65 -35.56 15.20
CA GLN A 414 12.19 -35.68 15.32
C GLN A 414 11.60 -36.73 14.37
N ILE A 415 12.10 -36.80 13.13
CA ILE A 415 11.67 -37.82 12.16
C ILE A 415 12.08 -39.22 12.67
N ALA A 416 13.31 -39.37 13.18
CA ALA A 416 13.79 -40.65 13.71
C ALA A 416 13.03 -41.10 14.97
N ALA A 417 12.58 -40.17 15.80
CA ALA A 417 11.78 -40.43 17.00
C ALA A 417 10.30 -40.75 16.69
N THR A 418 9.83 -40.53 15.46
CA THR A 418 8.45 -40.82 15.06
C THR A 418 8.33 -42.28 14.63
N PRO A 419 7.57 -43.15 15.34
CA PRO A 419 7.49 -44.57 15.02
C PRO A 419 6.87 -44.82 13.63
N ARG A 420 7.50 -45.68 12.83
CA ARG A 420 7.01 -46.05 11.49
C ARG A 420 5.67 -46.77 11.59
N ALA A 421 4.76 -46.47 10.66
CA ALA A 421 3.41 -47.06 10.63
C ALA A 421 3.39 -48.60 10.57
N THR A 422 4.48 -49.25 10.17
CA THR A 422 4.66 -50.70 10.15
C THR A 422 4.86 -51.32 11.54
N ASP A 423 5.36 -50.57 12.52
CA ASP A 423 5.64 -51.08 13.88
C ASP A 423 4.42 -51.02 14.81
N ARG A 424 3.34 -50.34 14.39
CA ARG A 424 2.05 -50.33 15.13
C ARG A 424 1.30 -51.66 15.05
N ALA A 425 1.69 -52.57 14.17
CA ALA A 425 1.00 -53.85 13.97
C ALA A 425 1.56 -55.01 14.83
N LEU A 426 2.71 -54.83 15.49
CA LEU A 426 3.36 -55.89 16.27
C LEU A 426 3.89 -55.33 17.60
N GLY A 427 3.14 -55.54 18.68
CA GLY A 427 3.67 -55.41 20.05
C GLY A 427 2.84 -54.53 20.98
N ALA A 428 1.64 -54.97 21.34
CA ALA A 428 0.92 -54.47 22.50
C ALA A 428 1.50 -55.12 23.78
N GLU A 429 2.71 -54.72 24.18
CA GLU A 429 3.26 -55.03 25.52
C GLU A 429 4.48 -54.17 25.92
N SER A 430 4.97 -53.29 25.04
CA SER A 430 6.09 -52.36 25.33
C SER A 430 5.64 -50.92 25.62
N ALA A 431 4.34 -50.68 25.79
CA ALA A 431 3.77 -49.35 26.01
C ALA A 431 4.15 -48.73 27.37
N GLU A 432 4.39 -49.53 28.42
CA GLU A 432 4.70 -49.00 29.77
C GLU A 432 6.20 -48.72 30.00
N ILE A 433 7.10 -49.25 29.15
CA ILE A 433 8.54 -48.97 29.24
C ILE A 433 8.92 -47.72 28.42
N SER A 434 8.16 -47.42 27.36
CA SER A 434 8.40 -46.23 26.52
C SER A 434 7.96 -44.91 27.17
N GLU A 435 7.05 -44.94 28.15
CA GLU A 435 6.51 -43.73 28.80
C GLU A 435 7.46 -43.11 29.83
N ARG A 436 8.47 -43.88 30.29
CA ARG A 436 9.51 -43.40 31.22
C ARG A 436 10.76 -42.85 30.54
N ALA A 437 10.93 -43.04 29.22
CA ALA A 437 12.10 -42.57 28.47
C ALA A 437 11.86 -41.25 27.70
N THR A 438 10.62 -40.75 27.63
CA THR A 438 10.25 -39.52 26.90
C THR A 438 10.36 -38.23 27.73
N LYS A 439 11.36 -38.14 28.61
CA LYS A 439 11.69 -36.93 29.38
C LYS A 439 13.10 -36.44 29.06
N GLU A 440 13.30 -36.05 27.81
CA GLU A 440 14.30 -35.09 27.35
C GLU A 440 14.08 -34.89 25.84
N THR A 441 12.92 -34.31 25.46
CA THR A 441 12.78 -33.81 24.09
C THR A 441 13.79 -32.69 23.89
N ALA A 442 14.72 -32.87 22.95
CA ALA A 442 15.67 -31.85 22.55
C ALA A 442 14.94 -30.50 22.39
N THR A 443 15.46 -29.46 23.04
CA THR A 443 14.91 -28.12 22.92
C THR A 443 15.09 -27.62 21.50
N ALA A 444 14.01 -27.12 20.89
CA ALA A 444 14.08 -26.54 19.55
C ALA A 444 15.16 -25.43 19.51
N PRO A 445 15.99 -25.37 18.45
CA PRO A 445 17.07 -24.38 18.36
C PRO A 445 16.55 -22.95 18.14
N ILE A 446 15.26 -22.79 17.84
CA ILE A 446 14.54 -21.52 17.69
C ILE A 446 13.15 -21.60 18.32
N ASP A 447 12.45 -20.47 18.40
CA ASP A 447 11.03 -20.44 18.76
C ASP A 447 10.24 -21.43 17.88
N ALA A 448 9.57 -22.39 18.53
CA ALA A 448 8.79 -23.43 17.88
C ALA A 448 7.71 -22.87 16.92
N ARG A 449 7.24 -21.63 17.16
CA ARG A 449 6.27 -20.94 16.27
C ARG A 449 6.84 -20.66 14.87
N LEU A 450 8.16 -20.57 14.73
CA LEU A 450 8.83 -20.37 13.45
C LEU A 450 9.00 -21.70 12.68
N ILE A 451 8.85 -22.86 13.34
CA ILE A 451 8.99 -24.19 12.74
C ILE A 451 7.65 -24.65 12.14
N THR A 452 7.26 -23.97 11.07
CA THR A 452 6.02 -24.28 10.30
C THR A 452 6.13 -25.60 9.53
N ASP A 453 5.00 -26.18 9.15
CA ASP A 453 5.00 -27.44 8.37
C ASP A 453 5.61 -27.29 6.97
N SER A 454 5.49 -26.12 6.34
CA SER A 454 6.19 -25.85 5.07
C SER A 454 7.70 -25.83 5.25
N LEU A 455 8.20 -25.18 6.32
CA LEU A 455 9.62 -25.16 6.64
C LEU A 455 10.14 -26.58 6.92
N LYS A 456 9.37 -27.39 7.68
CA LYS A 456 9.71 -28.79 7.94
C LYS A 456 9.85 -29.56 6.63
N ARG A 457 8.86 -29.48 5.72
CA ARG A 457 8.93 -30.16 4.42
C ARG A 457 10.20 -29.74 3.66
N VAL A 458 10.47 -28.45 3.56
CA VAL A 458 11.63 -27.90 2.83
C VAL A 458 12.97 -28.37 3.41
N LEU A 459 13.16 -28.25 4.72
CA LEU A 459 14.43 -28.61 5.36
C LEU A 459 14.63 -30.13 5.41
N THR A 460 13.56 -30.92 5.44
CA THR A 460 13.63 -32.39 5.48
C THR A 460 13.75 -33.04 4.11
N LEU A 461 13.58 -32.28 3.02
CA LEU A 461 13.87 -32.76 1.67
C LEU A 461 15.36 -33.10 1.52
N PHE A 462 15.62 -34.31 1.03
CA PHE A 462 16.95 -34.80 0.68
C PHE A 462 17.98 -34.79 1.83
N LEU A 463 17.55 -35.04 3.08
CA LEU A 463 18.44 -35.09 4.26
C LEU A 463 19.56 -36.14 4.19
N GLU A 464 19.42 -37.15 3.33
CA GLU A 464 20.43 -38.20 3.16
C GLU A 464 21.52 -37.83 2.13
N ASP A 465 21.39 -36.69 1.46
CA ASP A 465 22.36 -36.20 0.46
C ASP A 465 23.11 -34.96 0.99
N ASP A 466 24.42 -35.10 1.14
CA ASP A 466 25.31 -34.04 1.60
C ASP A 466 25.25 -32.81 0.70
N ALA A 467 25.01 -32.93 -0.62
CA ALA A 467 24.92 -31.78 -1.53
C ALA A 467 23.61 -30.98 -1.38
N ALA A 468 22.60 -31.53 -0.70
CA ALA A 468 21.28 -30.94 -0.53
C ALA A 468 20.94 -30.55 0.92
N CYS A 469 21.50 -31.25 1.90
CA CYS A 469 21.36 -30.94 3.33
C CYS A 469 22.51 -30.05 3.84
N PHE A 470 22.31 -29.34 4.95
CA PHE A 470 23.28 -28.48 5.63
C PHE A 470 24.05 -29.18 6.76
N LEU A 471 23.73 -30.44 7.08
CA LEU A 471 24.26 -31.17 8.25
C LEU A 471 25.79 -31.20 8.34
N LYS A 472 26.50 -31.24 7.21
CA LYS A 472 27.97 -31.28 7.12
C LYS A 472 28.60 -30.00 6.57
N ALA A 473 27.81 -28.96 6.32
CA ALA A 473 28.33 -27.69 5.83
C ALA A 473 29.11 -26.97 6.93
N ASP A 474 30.28 -26.42 6.59
CA ASP A 474 31.05 -25.58 7.49
C ASP A 474 30.49 -24.15 7.55
N TYR A 475 31.02 -23.33 8.46
CA TYR A 475 30.52 -21.97 8.66
C TYR A 475 30.72 -21.09 7.43
N ASP A 476 31.85 -21.19 6.74
CA ASP A 476 32.17 -20.34 5.58
C ASP A 476 31.28 -20.69 4.39
N GLU A 477 31.03 -21.99 4.18
CA GLU A 477 30.08 -22.48 3.21
C GLU A 477 28.67 -21.98 3.52
N LEU A 478 28.20 -22.11 4.77
CA LEU A 478 26.87 -21.62 5.17
C LEU A 478 26.75 -20.10 5.01
N ASN A 479 27.78 -19.36 5.39
CA ASN A 479 27.83 -17.91 5.29
C ASN A 479 27.83 -17.42 3.83
N SER A 480 28.33 -18.23 2.88
CA SER A 480 28.37 -17.88 1.45
C SER A 480 26.97 -17.67 0.85
N TYR A 481 25.96 -18.41 1.32
CA TYR A 481 24.55 -18.28 0.88
C TYR A 481 23.91 -16.95 1.30
N PHE A 482 24.43 -16.29 2.33
CA PHE A 482 23.88 -15.03 2.87
C PHE A 482 24.70 -13.79 2.50
N THR A 483 26.00 -13.96 2.29
CA THR A 483 26.91 -12.84 2.08
C THR A 483 27.20 -12.54 0.62
N LEU A 484 27.16 -13.55 -0.27
CA LEU A 484 27.45 -13.47 -1.72
C LEU A 484 28.50 -12.39 -2.02
N THR A 485 29.62 -12.45 -1.28
CA THR A 485 30.42 -11.27 -0.89
C THR A 485 30.72 -10.30 -2.02
N ARG A 486 30.44 -8.99 -1.80
CA ARG A 486 31.17 -7.92 -2.51
C ARG A 486 32.64 -8.14 -2.17
N GLY A 487 33.41 -8.77 -3.06
CA GLY A 487 34.84 -8.97 -2.87
C GLY A 487 35.51 -7.62 -2.61
N ALA A 488 36.33 -7.54 -1.56
CA ALA A 488 37.25 -6.44 -1.39
C ALA A 488 38.11 -6.35 -2.66
N ILE A 489 38.15 -5.16 -3.29
CA ILE A 489 39.09 -4.89 -4.38
C ILE A 489 40.48 -5.22 -3.83
N ALA A 490 41.24 -6.07 -4.53
CA ALA A 490 42.57 -6.56 -4.13
C ALA A 490 43.67 -5.47 -4.05
N GLN A 491 43.27 -4.20 -3.96
CA GLN A 491 44.12 -3.04 -3.72
C GLN A 491 43.38 -2.06 -2.78
N ALA A 492 43.13 -2.49 -1.54
CA ALA A 492 42.85 -1.53 -0.48
C ALA A 492 44.19 -0.89 -0.04
N PRO A 493 44.30 0.44 -0.01
CA PRO A 493 45.53 1.09 0.42
C PRO A 493 45.84 0.77 1.89
N THR A 494 47.14 0.71 2.16
CA THR A 494 47.83 0.34 3.39
C THR A 494 47.10 0.73 4.68
N VAL A 495 46.97 -0.26 5.56
CA VAL A 495 46.38 -0.22 6.90
C VAL A 495 46.84 1.01 7.69
N ALA A 496 45.86 1.82 8.09
CA ALA A 496 46.04 2.94 8.99
C ALA A 496 46.17 2.48 10.46
N THR A 497 46.98 3.22 11.21
CA THR A 497 47.53 2.92 12.55
C THR A 497 46.47 2.74 13.66
N PRO A 498 46.86 2.26 14.86
CA PRO A 498 45.97 2.05 16.01
C PRO A 498 45.14 3.28 16.44
N GLU A 499 45.57 4.50 16.11
CA GLU A 499 44.77 5.73 16.30
C GLU A 499 43.52 5.76 15.40
N THR A 500 43.54 5.09 14.26
CA THR A 500 42.41 4.96 13.33
C THR A 500 41.34 4.01 13.88
N VAL A 501 41.74 3.02 14.68
CA VAL A 501 40.82 2.08 15.36
C VAL A 501 40.02 2.78 16.45
N ALA A 502 40.60 3.79 17.12
CA ALA A 502 39.85 4.61 18.08
C ALA A 502 38.83 5.55 17.41
N ARG A 503 39.04 5.90 16.13
CA ARG A 503 38.07 6.68 15.32
C ARG A 503 36.96 5.82 14.70
N ALA A 504 37.13 4.49 14.62
CA ALA A 504 36.14 3.56 14.10
C ALA A 504 35.00 3.22 15.08
N ALA A 505 34.87 3.96 16.19
CA ALA A 505 33.98 3.62 17.29
C ALA A 505 32.48 3.87 17.04
N LEU A 506 32.07 4.39 15.87
CA LEU A 506 30.66 4.44 15.48
C LEU A 506 30.55 4.16 13.97
N ALA A 507 29.98 3.00 13.61
CA ALA A 507 29.77 2.59 12.22
C ALA A 507 28.49 3.18 11.60
N PHE A 508 27.99 4.29 12.15
CA PHE A 508 26.75 4.95 11.74
C PHE A 508 26.89 6.48 11.76
N PRO A 509 26.12 7.23 10.94
CA PRO A 509 26.12 8.69 10.98
C PRO A 509 25.69 9.20 12.36
N VAL A 510 26.50 10.07 12.96
CA VAL A 510 26.16 10.73 14.23
C VAL A 510 25.50 12.07 13.92
N PRO A 511 24.35 12.39 14.55
CA PRO A 511 23.73 13.70 14.39
C PRO A 511 24.70 14.84 14.69
N THR A 512 24.69 15.86 13.84
CA THR A 512 25.45 17.09 14.09
C THR A 512 24.66 17.95 15.06
N PHE A 513 25.32 18.52 16.08
CA PHE A 513 24.68 19.39 17.06
C PHE A 513 25.19 20.83 16.95
N VAL A 514 24.31 21.80 17.18
CA VAL A 514 24.65 23.22 17.34
C VAL A 514 24.53 23.64 18.80
N ARG A 515 25.37 24.59 19.22
CA ARG A 515 25.39 25.10 20.60
C ARG A 515 24.39 26.25 20.75
N VAL A 516 23.56 26.17 21.79
CA VAL A 516 22.68 27.26 22.22
C VAL A 516 23.16 27.76 23.58
N PRO A 517 23.69 28.99 23.69
CA PRO A 517 24.23 29.52 24.94
C PRO A 517 23.20 29.63 26.05
N ALA A 518 23.67 29.50 27.29
CA ALA A 518 22.87 29.83 28.47
C ALA A 518 22.38 31.27 28.41
N GLY A 519 21.15 31.51 28.84
CA GLY A 519 20.59 32.85 28.87
C GLY A 519 19.07 32.88 28.86
N GLU A 520 18.55 34.07 29.14
CA GLU A 520 17.13 34.37 29.12
C GLU A 520 16.64 34.63 27.69
N PHE A 521 15.45 34.15 27.36
CA PHE A 521 14.74 34.47 26.12
C PHE A 521 13.24 34.72 26.40
N LEU A 522 12.56 35.30 25.42
CA LEU A 522 11.11 35.46 25.45
C LEU A 522 10.47 34.25 24.76
N MET A 523 9.68 33.51 25.52
CA MET A 523 8.91 32.35 25.07
C MET A 523 7.45 32.73 24.90
N GLY A 524 6.81 32.26 23.83
CA GLY A 524 5.44 32.58 23.44
C GLY A 524 5.32 33.84 22.59
N THR A 525 4.09 34.11 22.15
CA THR A 525 3.76 35.16 21.19
C THR A 525 3.06 36.32 21.89
N SER A 526 3.57 37.54 21.76
CA SER A 526 2.93 38.73 22.34
C SER A 526 1.74 39.23 21.51
N ASP A 527 0.83 40.00 22.14
CA ASP A 527 -0.27 40.65 21.42
C ASP A 527 0.20 41.55 20.27
N ALA A 528 1.33 42.24 20.46
CA ALA A 528 1.93 43.10 19.44
C ALA A 528 2.40 42.30 18.21
N GLU A 529 2.97 41.12 18.43
CA GLU A 529 3.41 40.22 17.36
C GLU A 529 2.21 39.63 16.61
N ILE A 530 1.15 39.23 17.30
CA ILE A 530 -0.11 38.80 16.68
C ILE A 530 -0.69 39.91 15.80
N GLU A 531 -0.70 41.16 16.29
CA GLU A 531 -1.15 42.29 15.49
C GLU A 531 -0.29 42.52 14.23
N GLN A 532 1.01 42.27 14.32
CA GLN A 532 1.92 42.38 13.19
C GLN A 532 1.63 41.28 12.14
N LEU A 533 1.44 40.02 12.58
CA LEU A 533 1.06 38.90 11.72
C LEU A 533 -0.29 39.09 11.03
N LEU A 534 -1.26 39.77 11.68
CA LEU A 534 -2.55 40.09 11.07
C LEU A 534 -2.46 41.18 9.98
N LYS A 535 -1.40 42.00 10.01
CA LYS A 535 -1.16 43.11 9.06
C LYS A 535 -0.31 42.67 7.86
N MET A 536 0.47 41.61 8.00
CA MET A 536 1.31 41.05 6.93
C MET A 536 0.46 40.29 5.91
N LYS A 537 0.63 40.59 4.62
CA LYS A 537 -0.20 40.04 3.53
C LYS A 537 -0.07 38.53 3.42
N GLU A 538 1.13 38.03 3.67
CA GLU A 538 1.55 36.65 3.55
C GLU A 538 0.94 35.78 4.67
N THR A 539 0.74 36.35 5.85
CA THR A 539 0.28 35.62 7.05
C THR A 539 -1.16 35.93 7.45
N GLN A 540 -1.76 36.99 6.92
CA GLN A 540 -3.07 37.49 7.33
C GLN A 540 -4.17 36.42 7.27
N ALA A 541 -4.15 35.53 6.26
CA ALA A 541 -5.17 34.51 6.10
C ALA A 541 -5.19 33.51 7.28
N PHE A 542 -4.05 32.87 7.56
CA PHE A 542 -3.97 31.93 8.67
C PHE A 542 -4.01 32.64 10.03
N ALA A 543 -3.39 33.82 10.16
CA ALA A 543 -3.39 34.56 11.43
C ALA A 543 -4.81 34.99 11.83
N LYS A 544 -5.67 35.34 10.87
CA LYS A 544 -7.08 35.63 11.13
C LYS A 544 -7.83 34.38 11.58
N GLU A 545 -7.66 33.27 10.85
CA GLU A 545 -8.27 31.99 11.20
C GLU A 545 -7.85 31.52 12.59
N TRP A 546 -6.56 31.61 12.92
CA TRP A 546 -6.00 31.19 14.20
C TRP A 546 -6.50 32.06 15.36
N LYS A 547 -6.63 33.37 15.14
CA LYS A 547 -7.24 34.27 16.11
C LYS A 547 -8.71 33.96 16.36
N GLU A 548 -9.48 33.68 15.31
CA GLU A 548 -10.90 33.29 15.42
C GLU A 548 -11.09 31.94 16.12
N LYS A 549 -10.20 30.98 15.85
CA LYS A 549 -10.18 29.65 16.51
C LYS A 549 -9.56 29.67 17.91
N GLY A 550 -8.99 30.81 18.35
CA GLY A 550 -8.34 30.95 19.65
C GLY A 550 -7.01 30.19 19.79
N ILE A 551 -6.34 29.86 18.69
CA ILE A 551 -5.08 29.09 18.68
C ILE A 551 -3.97 29.86 19.41
N PHE A 552 -3.81 31.16 19.14
CA PHE A 552 -2.82 32.01 19.82
C PHE A 552 -2.96 32.06 21.34
N LYS A 553 -4.12 31.71 21.90
CA LYS A 553 -4.28 31.67 23.37
C LYS A 553 -3.39 30.62 24.02
N ARG A 554 -2.94 29.62 23.27
CA ARG A 554 -2.04 28.55 23.73
C ARG A 554 -0.57 28.97 23.75
N GLU A 555 -0.25 30.03 23.01
CA GLU A 555 1.10 30.60 22.90
C GLU A 555 1.25 31.86 23.77
N GLN A 556 0.19 32.23 24.51
CA GLN A 556 0.09 33.43 25.33
C GLN A 556 -0.04 33.06 26.82
N PRO A 557 0.51 33.89 27.74
CA PRO A 557 1.28 35.11 27.48
C PRO A 557 2.75 34.83 27.10
N GLN A 558 3.34 35.77 26.36
CA GLN A 558 4.80 35.80 26.21
C GLN A 558 5.45 36.08 27.57
N HIS A 559 6.42 35.25 27.96
CA HIS A 559 7.07 35.33 29.26
C HIS A 559 8.58 35.04 29.15
N ARG A 560 9.33 35.38 30.21
CA ARG A 560 10.79 35.18 30.24
C ARG A 560 11.12 33.79 30.77
N VAL A 561 11.93 33.06 30.02
CA VAL A 561 12.47 31.77 30.44
C VAL A 561 13.99 31.83 30.43
N THR A 562 14.62 31.37 31.52
CA THR A 562 16.07 31.24 31.61
C THR A 562 16.45 29.78 31.40
N LEU A 563 17.28 29.51 30.40
CA LEU A 563 17.80 28.19 30.11
C LEU A 563 19.31 28.15 30.31
N ASP A 564 19.80 27.02 30.83
CA ASP A 564 21.21 26.69 30.82
C ASP A 564 21.71 26.49 29.37
N GLU A 565 23.02 26.35 29.21
CA GLU A 565 23.61 26.02 27.92
C GLU A 565 23.26 24.59 27.53
N PHE A 566 22.83 24.41 26.29
CA PHE A 566 22.55 23.10 25.72
C PHE A 566 23.02 23.02 24.27
N GLN A 567 22.93 21.81 23.71
CA GLN A 567 23.12 21.58 22.29
C GLN A 567 21.86 20.93 21.72
N ILE A 568 21.50 21.30 20.50
CA ILE A 568 20.35 20.74 19.78
C ILE A 568 20.80 20.21 18.43
N GLY A 569 20.10 19.21 17.90
CA GLY A 569 20.37 18.69 16.57
C GLY A 569 20.34 19.83 15.54
N LYS A 570 21.35 19.90 14.67
CA LYS A 570 21.38 20.85 13.55
C LYS A 570 20.24 20.56 12.56
N TYR A 571 19.87 19.29 12.45
CA TYR A 571 18.86 18.75 11.57
C TYR A 571 17.94 17.83 12.36
N PRO A 572 16.69 17.62 11.92
CA PRO A 572 15.89 16.49 12.36
C PRO A 572 16.62 15.17 12.13
N VAL A 573 16.36 14.16 12.98
CA VAL A 573 16.96 12.83 12.83
C VAL A 573 16.58 12.24 11.47
N THR A 574 17.58 11.84 10.69
CA THR A 574 17.39 11.29 9.36
C THR A 574 16.99 9.81 9.40
N ASN A 575 16.42 9.32 8.30
CA ASN A 575 16.15 7.90 8.12
C ASN A 575 17.43 7.04 8.29
N ALA A 576 18.58 7.49 7.77
CA ALA A 576 19.84 6.77 7.88
C ALA A 576 20.35 6.65 9.33
N GLU A 577 20.24 7.73 10.11
CA GLU A 577 20.60 7.75 11.54
C GLU A 577 19.64 6.87 12.35
N TYR A 578 18.34 6.96 12.09
CA TYR A 578 17.34 6.15 12.78
C TYR A 578 17.45 4.65 12.42
N LEU A 579 17.88 4.31 11.21
CA LEU A 579 18.12 2.91 10.83
C LEU A 579 19.31 2.30 11.59
N ALA A 580 20.29 3.11 12.00
CA ALA A 580 21.36 2.62 12.85
C ALA A 580 20.84 2.19 14.22
N PHE A 581 19.94 2.99 14.81
CA PHE A 581 19.22 2.64 16.03
C PHE A 581 18.39 1.36 15.87
N VAL A 582 17.60 1.27 14.80
CA VAL A 582 16.80 0.07 14.49
C VAL A 582 17.68 -1.18 14.45
N LYS A 583 18.85 -1.10 13.81
CA LYS A 583 19.78 -2.24 13.67
C LYS A 583 20.52 -2.58 14.96
N ASP A 584 21.01 -1.58 15.68
CA ASP A 584 21.86 -1.77 16.86
C ASP A 584 21.04 -2.13 18.11
N ALA A 585 19.93 -1.43 18.33
CA ALA A 585 19.03 -1.67 19.46
C ALA A 585 17.95 -2.72 19.17
N ASN A 586 17.94 -3.31 17.97
CA ASN A 586 16.90 -4.25 17.50
C ASN A 586 15.47 -3.71 17.67
N GLN A 587 15.30 -2.42 17.35
CA GLN A 587 14.04 -1.70 17.53
C GLN A 587 13.11 -1.90 16.33
N LYS A 588 11.81 -1.73 16.55
CA LYS A 588 10.84 -1.87 15.45
C LYS A 588 11.04 -0.71 14.46
N PRO A 589 11.25 -0.99 13.17
CA PRO A 589 11.33 0.06 12.17
C PRO A 589 9.97 0.78 12.02
N PRO A 590 9.96 2.05 11.56
CA PRO A 590 8.72 2.76 11.27
C PRO A 590 7.81 1.95 10.33
N GLN A 591 6.50 1.96 10.57
CA GLN A 591 5.56 1.03 9.90
C GLN A 591 5.56 1.13 8.36
N HIS A 592 5.89 2.31 7.82
CA HIS A 592 5.92 2.59 6.40
C HIS A 592 7.23 2.14 5.71
N TRP A 593 8.26 1.75 6.48
CA TRP A 593 9.51 1.21 5.96
C TRP A 593 9.31 -0.23 5.46
N SER A 594 9.16 -0.38 4.15
CA SER A 594 8.96 -1.68 3.51
C SER A 594 10.19 -2.57 3.71
N GLY A 595 9.99 -3.75 4.31
CA GLY A 595 11.09 -4.66 4.64
C GLY A 595 12.01 -4.17 5.77
N GLY A 596 11.53 -3.23 6.59
CA GLY A 596 12.28 -2.68 7.72
C GLY A 596 13.35 -1.67 7.33
N THR A 597 13.28 -1.12 6.11
CA THR A 597 14.17 -0.06 5.64
C THR A 597 13.43 0.93 4.73
N PHE A 598 14.10 2.02 4.37
CA PHE A 598 13.60 3.10 3.52
C PHE A 598 14.20 3.01 2.10
N ALA A 599 13.59 3.67 1.13
CA ALA A 599 14.16 3.78 -0.23
C ALA A 599 15.46 4.62 -0.20
N GLU A 600 16.51 4.21 -0.91
CA GLU A 600 17.87 4.77 -0.75
C GLU A 600 17.94 6.31 -0.92
N ASP A 601 17.08 6.88 -1.77
CA ASP A 601 16.94 8.32 -1.99
C ASP A 601 16.39 9.08 -0.78
N LEU A 602 15.72 8.40 0.15
CA LEU A 602 15.17 8.96 1.39
C LEU A 602 16.15 8.92 2.56
N ALA A 603 17.39 8.46 2.37
CA ALA A 603 18.37 8.32 3.46
C ALA A 603 18.59 9.60 4.26
N ALA A 604 18.64 10.74 3.57
CA ALA A 604 18.85 12.06 4.15
C ALA A 604 17.54 12.80 4.51
N HIS A 605 16.38 12.19 4.30
CA HIS A 605 15.09 12.76 4.73
C HIS A 605 14.87 12.54 6.22
N PRO A 606 14.11 13.41 6.91
CA PRO A 606 13.73 13.19 8.30
C PRO A 606 12.96 11.87 8.45
N VAL A 607 13.21 11.16 9.54
CA VAL A 607 12.39 10.00 9.89
C VAL A 607 11.00 10.46 10.33
N VAL A 608 9.96 9.79 9.84
CA VAL A 608 8.55 10.10 10.11
C VAL A 608 7.80 8.88 10.63
N ASN A 609 6.57 9.07 11.11
CA ASN A 609 5.75 7.99 11.69
C ASN A 609 6.43 7.25 12.85
N VAL A 610 7.13 8.01 13.70
CA VAL A 610 7.72 7.54 14.97
C VAL A 610 6.90 8.11 16.13
N SER A 611 6.65 7.28 17.15
CA SER A 611 5.98 7.73 18.36
C SER A 611 6.93 8.54 19.25
N TRP A 612 6.37 9.22 20.25
CA TRP A 612 7.15 9.91 21.27
C TRP A 612 8.08 8.94 22.04
N ASP A 613 7.56 7.74 22.40
CA ASP A 613 8.33 6.70 23.07
C ASP A 613 9.50 6.21 22.21
N ASP A 614 9.29 6.07 20.89
CA ASP A 614 10.34 5.69 19.94
C ASP A 614 11.44 6.76 19.86
N ALA A 615 11.07 8.04 19.92
CA ALA A 615 12.00 9.16 19.89
C ALA A 615 12.82 9.24 21.19
N GLN A 616 12.19 9.01 22.36
CA GLN A 616 12.90 8.91 23.63
C GLN A 616 13.88 7.72 23.64
N ALA A 617 13.45 6.55 23.18
CA ALA A 617 14.29 5.36 23.10
C ALA A 617 15.50 5.56 22.18
N TYR A 618 15.34 6.31 21.07
CA TYR A 618 16.44 6.70 20.19
C TYR A 618 17.47 7.57 20.93
N CYS A 619 17.02 8.58 21.68
CA CYS A 619 17.92 9.45 22.46
C CYS A 619 18.69 8.67 23.55
N GLU A 620 18.02 7.76 24.25
CA GLU A 620 18.63 6.89 25.26
C GLU A 620 19.69 5.97 24.65
N TRP A 621 19.36 5.34 23.52
CA TRP A 621 20.29 4.52 22.77
C TRP A 621 21.51 5.33 22.30
N LEU A 622 21.29 6.49 21.68
CA LEU A 622 22.37 7.31 21.16
C LEU A 622 23.29 7.78 22.29
N THR A 623 22.73 8.12 23.45
CA THR A 623 23.50 8.43 24.66
C THR A 623 24.44 7.28 25.04
N GLN A 624 23.92 6.04 25.06
CA GLN A 624 24.71 4.86 25.41
C GLN A 624 25.78 4.58 24.36
N ALA A 625 25.43 4.66 23.07
CA ALA A 625 26.33 4.40 21.96
C ALA A 625 27.48 5.40 21.90
N LEU A 626 27.21 6.70 22.00
CA LEU A 626 28.26 7.73 22.01
C LEU A 626 29.14 7.65 23.26
N ARG A 627 28.57 7.28 24.41
CA ARG A 627 29.35 7.08 25.64
C ARG A 627 30.26 5.87 25.53
N ALA A 628 29.78 4.75 24.98
CA ALA A 628 30.60 3.57 24.70
C ALA A 628 31.75 3.89 23.72
N ALA A 629 31.48 4.75 22.73
CA ALA A 629 32.47 5.25 21.79
C ALA A 629 33.40 6.34 22.35
N LYS A 630 33.23 6.75 23.62
CA LYS A 630 33.96 7.86 24.27
C LYS A 630 33.84 9.20 23.52
N GLN A 631 32.74 9.40 22.81
CA GLN A 631 32.39 10.64 22.12
C GLN A 631 31.42 11.53 22.92
N LEU A 632 30.96 11.04 24.07
CA LEU A 632 30.09 11.76 25.00
C LEU A 632 30.74 11.73 26.40
N ARG A 633 30.81 12.87 27.09
CA ARG A 633 31.38 12.96 28.45
C ARG A 633 30.46 12.28 29.45
N ASP A 634 30.99 11.86 30.60
CA ASP A 634 30.25 11.07 31.61
C ASP A 634 28.94 11.72 32.09
N LYS A 635 28.88 13.06 32.12
CA LYS A 635 27.71 13.83 32.57
C LYS A 635 26.77 14.25 31.44
N GLU A 636 27.15 14.04 30.19
CA GLU A 636 26.33 14.43 29.05
C GLU A 636 25.33 13.32 28.71
N ILE A 637 24.14 13.74 28.30
CA ILE A 637 23.05 12.89 27.82
C ILE A 637 22.46 13.52 26.56
N ILE A 638 21.93 12.68 25.69
CA ILE A 638 21.07 13.09 24.58
C ILE A 638 19.63 12.77 24.99
N ARG A 639 18.75 13.75 24.79
CA ARG A 639 17.32 13.66 25.11
C ARG A 639 16.51 14.51 24.11
N LEU A 640 15.20 14.34 24.12
CA LEU A 640 14.30 15.28 23.47
C LEU A 640 14.49 16.69 24.07
N PRO A 641 14.43 17.76 23.26
CA PRO A 641 14.46 19.12 23.78
C PRO A 641 13.21 19.36 24.62
N THR A 642 13.29 20.27 25.58
CA THR A 642 12.05 20.85 26.10
C THR A 642 11.44 21.78 25.05
N GLU A 643 10.14 22.07 25.14
CA GLU A 643 9.48 23.04 24.27
C GLU A 643 10.18 24.42 24.36
N ALA A 644 10.61 24.82 25.56
CA ALA A 644 11.38 26.05 25.74
C ALA A 644 12.75 26.01 25.06
N GLU A 645 13.47 24.89 25.12
CA GLU A 645 14.74 24.72 24.43
C GLU A 645 14.57 24.74 22.90
N TRP A 646 13.51 24.08 22.41
CA TRP A 646 13.15 24.06 21.00
C TRP A 646 12.83 25.47 20.51
N GLU A 647 11.95 26.20 21.21
CA GLU A 647 11.52 27.54 20.81
C GLU A 647 12.67 28.55 20.87
N LYS A 648 13.51 28.49 21.91
CA LYS A 648 14.72 29.33 21.96
C LYS A 648 15.62 29.05 20.77
N ALA A 649 15.89 27.76 20.47
CA ALA A 649 16.76 27.38 19.38
C ALA A 649 16.21 27.76 17.99
N ALA A 650 14.88 27.78 17.85
CA ALA A 650 14.18 28.13 16.61
C ALA A 650 14.10 29.66 16.41
N ALA A 651 13.63 30.39 17.42
CA ALA A 651 13.08 31.74 17.23
C ALA A 651 13.88 32.87 17.92
N TRP A 652 14.79 32.57 18.85
CA TRP A 652 15.51 33.62 19.59
C TRP A 652 16.78 34.11 18.88
N ASP A 653 16.86 35.41 18.65
CA ASP A 653 18.08 36.10 18.22
C ASP A 653 18.87 36.58 19.43
N ASP A 654 19.94 35.88 19.77
CA ASP A 654 20.71 36.21 20.97
C ASP A 654 21.59 37.46 20.81
N GLU A 655 21.89 37.88 19.59
CA GLU A 655 22.65 39.11 19.34
C GLU A 655 21.75 40.33 19.53
N ASN A 656 20.57 40.31 18.92
CA ASN A 656 19.62 41.42 18.96
C ASN A 656 18.68 41.39 20.17
N LYS A 657 18.63 40.27 20.90
CA LYS A 657 17.70 40.01 22.01
C LYS A 657 16.24 40.17 21.60
N THR A 658 15.90 39.62 20.44
CA THR A 658 14.56 39.72 19.83
C THR A 658 14.05 38.34 19.44
N HIS A 659 12.73 38.19 19.52
CA HIS A 659 12.02 37.04 18.97
C HIS A 659 11.86 37.18 17.43
N ARG A 660 11.94 36.06 16.72
CA ARG A 660 11.77 35.97 15.26
C ARG A 660 10.52 35.16 14.93
N PHE A 661 9.74 35.60 13.95
CA PHE A 661 8.52 34.87 13.52
C PHE A 661 8.83 33.54 12.84
N TRP A 662 9.92 33.50 12.09
CA TRP A 662 10.44 32.29 11.46
C TRP A 662 11.91 32.15 11.83
N ALA A 663 12.46 30.95 11.71
CA ALA A 663 13.83 30.66 12.14
C ALA A 663 14.85 31.67 11.56
N TRP A 664 14.70 32.00 10.27
CA TRP A 664 15.58 32.91 9.56
C TRP A 664 15.29 34.41 9.78
N GLY A 665 14.17 34.79 10.39
CA GLY A 665 13.81 36.20 10.63
C GLY A 665 12.32 36.51 10.56
N ASN A 666 12.00 37.78 10.29
CA ASN A 666 10.64 38.33 10.37
C ASN A 666 9.99 38.60 9.01
N GLU A 667 10.61 38.13 7.92
CA GLU A 667 10.06 38.23 6.57
C GLU A 667 9.78 36.83 6.03
N TRP A 668 8.53 36.58 5.65
CA TRP A 668 8.10 35.30 5.10
C TRP A 668 8.79 35.03 3.76
N ASP A 669 9.30 33.80 3.59
CA ASP A 669 9.87 33.34 2.34
C ASP A 669 9.66 31.82 2.18
N ALA A 670 8.75 31.45 1.29
CA ALA A 670 8.43 30.05 1.00
C ALA A 670 9.60 29.27 0.36
N ALA A 671 10.67 29.95 -0.09
CA ALA A 671 11.87 29.30 -0.62
C ALA A 671 12.86 28.87 0.49
N LYS A 672 12.59 29.18 1.76
CA LYS A 672 13.47 28.87 2.91
C LYS A 672 12.97 27.73 3.79
N CYS A 673 11.83 27.14 3.46
CA CYS A 673 11.21 26.07 4.22
C CYS A 673 10.42 25.11 3.32
N ASN A 674 10.03 23.97 3.88
CA ASN A 674 9.10 23.05 3.24
C ASN A 674 7.73 23.10 3.94
N THR A 675 6.82 23.92 3.42
CA THR A 675 5.44 24.06 3.90
C THR A 675 4.45 23.91 2.72
N ASP A 676 3.14 23.94 3.00
CA ASP A 676 2.09 23.83 1.97
C ASP A 676 2.21 24.91 0.88
N GLU A 677 2.67 26.11 1.23
CA GLU A 677 2.93 27.21 0.29
C GLU A 677 4.02 26.86 -0.73
N GLY A 678 4.98 26.02 -0.34
CA GLY A 678 6.06 25.51 -1.20
C GLY A 678 5.61 24.39 -2.15
N LYS A 679 4.42 23.80 -1.95
CA LYS A 679 3.77 22.79 -2.82
C LYS A 679 4.61 21.55 -3.15
N ILE A 680 5.54 21.16 -2.28
CA ILE A 680 6.37 19.96 -2.47
C ILE A 680 5.57 18.69 -2.18
N GLY A 681 4.64 18.73 -1.21
CA GLY A 681 3.72 17.63 -0.91
C GLY A 681 4.35 16.40 -0.25
N THR A 682 5.60 16.48 0.16
CA THR A 682 6.35 15.43 0.89
C THR A 682 7.54 16.04 1.63
N THR A 683 8.27 15.24 2.41
CA THR A 683 9.47 15.69 3.12
C THR A 683 10.62 15.97 2.14
N THR A 684 11.58 16.80 2.56
CA THR A 684 12.81 17.07 1.80
C THR A 684 14.03 16.58 2.57
N PRO A 685 15.17 16.32 1.88
CA PRO A 685 16.42 16.06 2.58
C PRO A 685 16.72 17.17 3.59
N VAL A 686 17.22 16.79 4.76
CA VAL A 686 17.53 17.76 5.81
C VAL A 686 18.57 18.77 5.35
N GLY A 687 18.38 20.03 5.72
CA GLY A 687 19.27 21.12 5.34
C GLY A 687 19.18 21.55 3.87
N LYS A 688 18.15 21.11 3.12
CA LYS A 688 17.91 21.57 1.74
C LYS A 688 17.83 23.09 1.62
N PHE A 689 17.34 23.76 2.66
CA PHE A 689 17.17 25.21 2.69
C PHE A 689 18.28 25.94 3.47
N SER A 690 19.26 25.21 3.97
CA SER A 690 20.41 25.77 4.66
C SER A 690 21.40 26.42 3.69
N PRO A 691 22.08 27.52 4.09
CA PRO A 691 21.94 28.20 5.38
C PRO A 691 20.82 29.24 5.41
N SER A 692 20.13 29.49 4.29
CA SER A 692 19.18 30.62 4.17
C SER A 692 17.94 30.50 5.06
N GLY A 693 17.51 29.29 5.39
CA GLY A 693 16.38 29.00 6.27
C GLY A 693 16.77 28.65 7.71
N ASP A 694 18.05 28.72 8.06
CA ASP A 694 18.53 28.32 9.38
C ASP A 694 18.12 29.34 10.46
N SER A 695 18.00 28.86 11.70
CA SER A 695 17.82 29.70 12.88
C SER A 695 19.06 30.56 13.17
N PHE A 696 18.95 31.50 14.10
CA PHE A 696 20.09 32.31 14.55
C PHE A 696 21.30 31.44 14.99
N TYR A 697 21.03 30.28 15.58
CA TYR A 697 22.07 29.35 16.06
C TYR A 697 22.59 28.38 14.97
N GLY A 698 22.08 28.47 13.74
CA GLY A 698 22.51 27.64 12.61
C GLY A 698 21.90 26.24 12.56
N ALA A 699 20.79 26.00 13.27
CA ALA A 699 19.98 24.80 13.13
C ALA A 699 18.91 25.02 12.04
N ALA A 700 18.68 23.99 11.23
CA ALA A 700 17.88 24.06 10.03
C ALA A 700 16.52 23.39 10.22
N ASP A 701 15.60 23.67 9.30
CA ASP A 701 14.29 23.00 9.15
C ASP A 701 13.33 23.13 10.35
N PHE A 702 13.58 24.04 11.32
CA PHE A 702 12.63 24.36 12.40
C PHE A 702 11.27 24.88 11.90
N THR A 703 11.25 25.47 10.70
CA THR A 703 10.02 25.89 10.03
C THR A 703 9.73 24.93 8.87
N GLY A 704 8.76 24.02 9.06
CA GLY A 704 8.29 23.08 8.03
C GLY A 704 8.97 21.71 8.06
N ASN A 705 8.89 20.99 6.94
CA ASN A 705 9.36 19.61 6.73
C ASN A 705 8.61 18.55 7.57
N VAL A 706 8.76 18.53 8.89
CA VAL A 706 8.10 17.59 9.81
C VAL A 706 7.80 18.25 11.16
N TRP A 707 6.80 17.72 11.88
CA TRP A 707 6.64 18.04 13.31
C TRP A 707 7.72 17.35 14.14
N GLU A 708 8.17 18.00 15.21
CA GLU A 708 9.25 17.53 16.09
C GLU A 708 8.75 17.29 17.52
N TRP A 709 9.08 16.13 18.09
CA TRP A 709 8.68 15.78 19.45
C TRP A 709 9.52 16.51 20.52
N CYS A 710 8.86 17.15 21.49
CA CYS A 710 9.48 17.70 22.69
C CYS A 710 9.24 16.80 23.91
N GLY A 711 10.04 16.97 24.97
CA GLY A 711 9.94 16.19 26.21
C GLY A 711 8.78 16.57 27.12
N ASP A 712 8.13 17.71 26.88
CA ASP A 712 7.07 18.26 27.71
C ASP A 712 5.72 17.58 27.48
N TRP A 713 4.92 17.47 28.54
CA TRP A 713 3.51 17.13 28.42
C TRP A 713 2.73 18.37 27.98
N TYR A 714 1.88 18.24 26.97
CA TYR A 714 1.01 19.33 26.54
C TYR A 714 0.03 19.74 27.66
N ALA A 715 -0.04 21.04 27.94
CA ALA A 715 -1.07 21.63 28.79
C ALA A 715 -1.52 22.98 28.23
N GLU A 716 -2.84 23.13 28.03
CA GLU A 716 -3.45 24.29 27.36
C GLU A 716 -3.24 25.64 28.08
N ASN A 717 -2.81 25.62 29.35
CA ASN A 717 -2.54 26.81 30.19
C ASN A 717 -1.13 26.75 30.82
N PHE A 718 -0.14 26.17 30.14
CA PHE A 718 1.21 26.05 30.70
C PHE A 718 1.97 27.38 30.74
N TYR A 719 1.67 28.28 29.79
CA TYR A 719 2.34 29.57 29.61
C TYR A 719 1.77 30.65 30.54
#